data_AF-A0A937Y9F1-F1
#
_entry.id   AF-A0A937Y9F1-F1
#
_cell.length_a   1.000
_cell.length_b   1.000
_cell.length_c   1.000
_cell.angle_alpha   90.00
_cell.angle_beta   90.00
_cell.angle_gamma   90.00
#
_symmetry.space_group_name_H-M   'P 1'
#
loop_
_entity.id
_entity.type
_entity.pdbx_description
1 polymer ?
#
loop_
_entity_poly.entity_id
_entity_poly.type
_entity_poly.pdbx_seq_one_letter_code
_entity_poly.pdbx_strand_id
1 'polypeptide(L)'
;MLPNVRLRSSNSWWWATCAQTALTPMKRGWPQRRHSNCRHRAIGRPHDTAFILYASGSTANPKVVPNIHGAVVENGFHIGERQDLTPIDRVMLPAPLFWSYGAANAMCATFSHGATLVLQGRFEPGPALTLLERHQCTSVYTLPAITHALISHPDFSPVRTRSLRTAMTIGTPQDVATVAQVLGAREVCNVYGQTESYGNCCVTWHHWPLERRMEVQGPPLPGVSLRIIDPESGRELAAGETGAIEVSGYLTPGYIGESASQNAAAFTEDGSQIPSHGLDVSQRFLYPRNARSGSRPANPRFKKKRPARRRHPRRSPMSSSFSRRDVLRASAGVATFAISGKAVAAWPDRPITLIVPYPAGGGTDMVARTLAPIMERELKASINVVNRAGGGGVTGHDAIARAQPDGYTIGMITNDLSFYTHLGQSKLTHRDFTKIGQTNEILGSVTVKEGSPWKTVGDLLAAIKAQPGKLRGTGAAPGVNWHVGFLGMMDSLKMDPRSVVWVPAQGGTLGHQDVAAGGSEFSTSSLAEARALLEAKKVRTLCLMGDARAEQFPDIPTLKEATGSDWTFSVVHGMGGPKGLPAEVTARLSDALAKAHANADFQAALKQRTIRAVNRKPDAWEATLEQQLNTYGRLLREAGLARG
;
A
#
# COMPACT_ATOMS: atom_id res chain seq x y z
N MET A 1 -35.80 0.64 10.59
CA MET A 1 -34.83 -0.30 10.01
C MET A 1 -33.60 0.50 9.63
N LEU A 2 -32.40 0.10 10.04
CA LEU A 2 -31.18 0.81 9.64
C LEU A 2 -30.75 0.38 8.21
N PRO A 3 -30.28 1.30 7.36
CA PRO A 3 -29.66 0.94 6.09
C PRO A 3 -28.34 0.18 6.34
N ASN A 4 -27.96 -0.69 5.40
CA ASN A 4 -26.63 -1.32 5.37
C ASN A 4 -25.82 -0.65 4.26
N VAL A 5 -24.54 -0.38 4.50
CA VAL A 5 -23.62 0.16 3.48
C VAL A 5 -23.09 -0.98 2.61
N ARG A 6 -23.05 -0.77 1.28
CA ARG A 6 -22.46 -1.68 0.29
C ARG A 6 -21.48 -0.91 -0.60
N LEU A 7 -20.19 -1.21 -0.50
CA LEU A 7 -19.17 -0.70 -1.40
C LEU A 7 -19.18 -1.49 -2.71
N ARG A 8 -19.26 -0.80 -3.85
CA ARG A 8 -18.96 -1.40 -5.16
C ARG A 8 -17.45 -1.64 -5.29
N SER A 9 -17.07 -2.64 -6.10
CA SER A 9 -15.79 -3.37 -6.01
C SER A 9 -14.54 -2.66 -6.56
N SER A 10 -14.29 -1.42 -6.16
CA SER A 10 -13.05 -0.67 -6.48
C SER A 10 -12.33 -0.08 -5.25
N ASN A 11 -13.04 0.14 -4.13
CA ASN A 11 -12.51 0.93 -3.00
C ASN A 11 -11.86 0.15 -1.84
N SER A 12 -11.57 -1.15 -1.99
CA SER A 12 -10.82 -1.93 -0.98
C SER A 12 -9.36 -1.49 -0.82
N TRP A 13 -8.79 -0.83 -1.83
CA TRP A 13 -7.38 -0.48 -1.90
C TRP A 13 -6.94 0.67 -0.98
N TRP A 14 -7.83 1.61 -0.67
CA TRP A 14 -7.46 2.86 0.01
C TRP A 14 -6.85 2.68 1.41
N TRP A 15 -7.32 1.67 2.15
CA TRP A 15 -6.76 1.37 3.47
C TRP A 15 -5.40 0.66 3.42
N ALA A 16 -4.97 0.10 2.29
CA ALA A 16 -3.64 -0.51 2.19
C ALA A 16 -2.50 0.54 2.10
N THR A 17 -2.81 1.76 1.64
CA THR A 17 -1.80 2.71 1.15
C THR A 17 -1.24 3.67 2.20
N CYS A 18 -1.95 3.92 3.31
CA CYS A 18 -1.55 4.94 4.31
C CYS A 18 -0.33 4.54 5.21
N ALA A 19 0.34 3.42 4.93
CA ALA A 19 1.06 2.66 5.96
C ALA A 19 2.45 3.23 6.32
N GLN A 20 2.95 4.17 5.52
CA GLN A 20 4.37 4.54 5.49
C GLN A 20 4.56 6.03 5.14
N THR A 21 4.40 6.92 6.13
CA THR A 21 5.37 8.02 6.41
C THR A 21 4.94 8.88 7.62
N ALA A 22 5.76 8.87 8.69
CA ALA A 22 6.09 10.04 9.52
C ALA A 22 6.98 9.63 10.72
N LEU A 23 8.31 9.68 10.56
CA LEU A 23 9.24 9.72 11.70
C LEU A 23 10.47 10.56 11.37
N THR A 24 10.52 11.77 11.94
CA THR A 24 11.79 12.44 12.24
C THR A 24 12.31 11.88 13.57
N PRO A 25 13.60 11.52 13.70
CA PRO A 25 14.09 10.95 14.95
C PRO A 25 14.23 12.02 16.03
N MET A 26 13.35 12.00 17.04
CA MET A 26 13.61 12.70 18.30
C MET A 26 14.80 12.06 19.02
N LYS A 27 16.00 12.55 18.74
CA LYS A 27 17.21 12.23 19.51
C LYS A 27 17.11 12.84 20.91
N ARG A 28 16.57 12.08 21.87
CA ARG A 28 16.87 12.18 23.31
C ARG A 28 16.53 10.84 23.97
N GLY A 29 17.53 10.22 24.60
CA GLY A 29 17.33 8.93 25.27
C GLY A 29 16.33 9.06 26.41
N TRP A 30 15.30 8.21 26.42
CA TRP A 30 14.38 8.10 27.54
C TRP A 30 15.08 7.40 28.72
N PRO A 31 15.30 8.07 29.87
CA PRO A 31 15.83 7.39 31.03
C PRO A 31 14.78 6.43 31.59
N GLN A 32 15.10 5.14 31.72
CA GLN A 32 14.26 4.17 32.43
C GLN A 32 14.25 4.48 33.94
N ARG A 33 13.47 5.47 34.36
CA ARG A 33 13.08 5.62 35.77
C ARG A 33 11.87 4.76 36.04
N ARG A 34 12.03 3.72 36.89
CA ARG A 34 10.90 3.01 37.49
C ARG A 34 10.15 3.96 38.42
N HIS A 35 9.11 4.63 37.92
CA HIS A 35 8.25 5.47 38.72
C HIS A 35 7.26 4.61 39.53
N SER A 36 7.67 4.22 40.73
CA SER A 36 6.83 3.52 41.73
C SER A 36 5.78 4.42 42.40
N ASN A 37 5.40 5.54 41.76
CA ASN A 37 4.49 6.54 42.31
C ASN A 37 3.69 7.24 41.21
N CYS A 38 2.88 6.49 40.45
CA CYS A 38 1.80 7.05 39.65
C CYS A 38 0.64 7.51 40.53
N ARG A 39 0.87 8.58 41.32
CA ARG A 39 -0.24 9.36 41.88
C ARG A 39 -1.13 9.78 40.72
N HIS A 40 -2.43 9.54 40.84
CA HIS A 40 -3.39 9.77 39.78
C HIS A 40 -3.52 11.28 39.51
N ARG A 41 -2.69 11.82 38.61
CA ARG A 41 -3.05 13.04 37.87
C ARG A 41 -4.33 12.72 37.11
N ALA A 42 -5.24 13.70 37.04
CA ALA A 42 -6.54 13.53 36.42
C ALA A 42 -6.40 12.87 35.04
N ILE A 43 -7.06 11.72 34.88
CA ILE A 43 -7.28 11.09 33.59
C ILE A 43 -8.07 12.09 32.74
N GLY A 44 -7.75 12.22 31.45
CA GLY A 44 -8.42 13.16 30.55
C GLY A 44 -9.94 13.01 30.60
N ARG A 45 -10.65 14.13 30.50
CA ARG A 45 -12.13 14.15 30.46
C ARG A 45 -12.61 13.46 29.18
N PRO A 46 -13.84 12.91 29.14
CA PRO A 46 -14.37 12.27 27.94
C PRO A 46 -14.38 13.16 26.68
N HIS A 47 -14.42 14.48 26.84
CA HIS A 47 -14.40 15.43 25.72
C HIS A 47 -12.98 15.93 25.36
N ASP A 48 -11.95 15.54 26.10
CA ASP A 48 -10.56 15.90 25.79
C ASP A 48 -10.06 15.07 24.59
N THR A 49 -9.20 15.66 23.75
CA THR A 49 -8.56 14.97 22.62
C THR A 49 -7.65 13.84 23.09
N ALA A 50 -7.96 12.59 22.72
CA ALA A 50 -7.16 11.40 22.99
C ALA A 50 -6.05 11.20 21.95
N PHE A 51 -6.38 11.38 20.68
CA PHE A 51 -5.44 11.21 19.56
C PHE A 51 -5.51 12.41 18.62
N ILE A 52 -4.36 12.78 18.06
CA ILE A 52 -4.28 13.64 16.89
C ILE A 52 -3.73 12.75 15.77
N LEU A 53 -4.57 12.44 14.80
CA LEU A 53 -4.26 11.54 13.70
C LEU A 53 -4.11 12.37 12.42
N TYR A 54 -3.04 12.09 11.67
CA TYR A 54 -2.75 12.77 10.42
C TYR A 54 -3.34 11.95 9.28
N ALA A 55 -4.45 12.41 8.70
CA ALA A 55 -5.09 11.75 7.56
C ALA A 55 -4.49 12.29 6.25
N SER A 56 -4.25 11.42 5.27
CA SER A 56 -3.87 11.85 3.93
C SER A 56 -5.08 12.49 3.24
N GLY A 57 -5.17 13.82 3.30
CA GLY A 57 -6.17 14.57 2.54
C GLY A 57 -5.93 14.46 1.03
N SER A 58 -6.90 14.89 0.24
CA SER A 58 -6.74 15.15 -1.20
C SER A 58 -5.76 16.31 -1.49
N THR A 59 -5.41 17.10 -0.47
CA THR A 59 -4.38 18.13 -0.49
C THR A 59 -2.99 17.56 -0.20
N ALA A 60 -1.95 18.18 -0.74
CA ALA A 60 -0.55 17.76 -0.55
C ALA A 60 -0.01 17.92 0.89
N ASN A 61 -0.81 18.43 1.83
CA ASN A 61 -0.54 18.46 3.27
C ASN A 61 -1.56 17.56 3.98
N PRO A 62 -1.15 16.76 4.99
CA PRO A 62 -2.05 15.89 5.74
C PRO A 62 -3.02 16.69 6.61
N LYS A 63 -4.27 16.24 6.70
CA LYS A 63 -5.30 16.80 7.58
C LYS A 63 -5.01 16.43 9.03
N VAL A 64 -5.06 17.40 9.93
CA VAL A 64 -4.88 17.16 11.37
C VAL A 64 -6.23 16.87 12.02
N VAL A 65 -6.50 15.59 12.31
CA VAL A 65 -7.79 15.08 12.79
C VAL A 65 -7.72 14.76 14.30
N PRO A 66 -8.33 15.56 15.20
CA PRO A 66 -8.49 15.19 16.59
C PRO A 66 -9.54 14.09 16.76
N ASN A 67 -9.31 13.19 17.72
CA ASN A 67 -10.28 12.18 18.17
C ASN A 67 -10.39 12.31 19.70
N ILE A 68 -11.59 12.57 20.23
CA ILE A 68 -11.87 12.71 21.67
C ILE A 68 -11.92 11.36 22.43
N HIS A 69 -11.63 11.40 23.72
CA HIS A 69 -11.53 10.23 24.61
C HIS A 69 -12.79 9.38 24.72
N GLY A 70 -13.97 9.98 24.90
CA GLY A 70 -15.24 9.28 25.08
C GLY A 70 -15.64 8.53 23.82
N ALA A 71 -15.81 9.25 22.72
CA ALA A 71 -16.25 8.68 21.45
C ALA A 71 -15.29 7.59 20.92
N VAL A 72 -13.97 7.72 21.09
CA VAL A 72 -13.05 6.67 20.62
C VAL A 72 -13.14 5.39 21.45
N VAL A 73 -13.42 5.49 22.75
CA VAL A 73 -13.63 4.34 23.63
C VAL A 73 -15.00 3.70 23.38
N GLU A 74 -16.06 4.49 23.23
CA GLU A 74 -17.43 3.99 22.96
C GLU A 74 -17.54 3.38 21.56
N ASN A 75 -16.99 4.03 20.53
CA ASN A 75 -16.93 3.46 19.18
C ASN A 75 -16.07 2.18 19.16
N GLY A 76 -14.91 2.18 19.84
CA GLY A 76 -14.08 1.01 20.05
C GLY A 76 -14.84 -0.15 20.72
N PHE A 77 -15.62 0.13 21.77
CA PHE A 77 -16.47 -0.85 22.42
C PHE A 77 -17.49 -1.45 21.44
N HIS A 78 -18.20 -0.62 20.69
CA HIS A 78 -19.16 -1.13 19.69
C HIS A 78 -18.51 -1.92 18.54
N ILE A 79 -17.24 -1.67 18.21
CA ILE A 79 -16.46 -2.49 17.24
C ILE A 79 -16.12 -3.87 17.82
N GLY A 80 -15.85 -3.98 19.12
CA GLY A 80 -15.60 -5.26 19.78
C GLY A 80 -16.87 -6.11 19.92
N GLU A 81 -18.01 -5.48 20.26
CA GLU A 81 -19.33 -6.12 20.31
C GLU A 81 -19.69 -6.79 18.97
N ARG A 82 -19.35 -6.14 17.84
CA ARG A 82 -19.62 -6.69 16.49
C ARG A 82 -18.82 -7.96 16.19
N GLN A 83 -17.66 -8.12 16.81
CA GLN A 83 -16.80 -9.31 16.76
C GLN A 83 -17.10 -10.35 17.86
N ASP A 84 -17.95 -10.04 18.84
CA ASP A 84 -18.06 -10.78 20.11
C ASP A 84 -16.67 -10.94 20.78
N LEU A 85 -15.97 -9.83 21.01
CA LEU A 85 -14.71 -9.85 21.77
C LEU A 85 -14.97 -10.05 23.27
N THR A 86 -14.11 -10.83 23.91
CA THR A 86 -14.22 -11.18 25.33
C THR A 86 -12.85 -11.15 26.01
N PRO A 87 -12.75 -11.21 27.36
CA PRO A 87 -11.47 -11.23 28.05
C PRO A 87 -10.56 -12.43 27.76
N ILE A 88 -11.07 -13.48 27.08
CA ILE A 88 -10.24 -14.61 26.62
C ILE A 88 -9.63 -14.37 25.23
N ASP A 89 -10.10 -13.38 24.49
CA ASP A 89 -9.64 -13.11 23.13
C ASP A 89 -8.22 -12.54 23.10
N ARG A 90 -7.53 -12.87 22.02
CA ARG A 90 -6.14 -12.48 21.76
C ARG A 90 -6.11 -11.88 20.36
N VAL A 91 -6.12 -10.55 20.32
CA VAL A 91 -6.28 -9.76 19.10
C VAL A 91 -4.91 -9.44 18.52
N MET A 92 -4.58 -10.03 17.37
CA MET A 92 -3.35 -9.71 16.64
C MET A 92 -3.54 -8.42 15.84
N LEU A 93 -2.70 -7.43 16.11
CA LEU A 93 -2.61 -6.20 15.32
C LEU A 93 -1.25 -6.15 14.59
N PRO A 94 -1.20 -6.55 13.30
CA PRO A 94 -0.03 -6.39 12.44
C PRO A 94 0.15 -4.96 11.92
N ALA A 95 -0.90 -4.13 11.91
CA ALA A 95 -0.84 -2.74 11.46
C ALA A 95 -0.28 -1.79 12.54
N PRO A 96 0.28 -0.62 12.18
CA PRO A 96 0.85 0.30 13.16
C PRO A 96 -0.19 0.94 14.09
N LEU A 97 0.19 1.19 15.35
CA LEU A 97 -0.67 1.87 16.33
C LEU A 97 -0.96 3.34 16.00
N PHE A 98 -0.11 4.02 15.21
CA PHE A 98 -0.30 5.46 14.89
C PHE A 98 -1.41 5.73 13.86
N TRP A 99 -2.11 4.70 13.39
CA TRP A 99 -3.30 4.81 12.56
C TRP A 99 -4.59 4.77 13.38
N SER A 100 -5.68 5.31 12.84
CA SER A 100 -7.05 5.11 13.34
C SER A 100 -7.39 3.62 13.50
N TYR A 101 -7.15 2.80 12.48
CA TYR A 101 -7.39 1.35 12.55
C TYR A 101 -6.64 0.65 13.71
N GLY A 102 -5.47 1.16 14.09
CA GLY A 102 -4.66 0.65 15.21
C GLY A 102 -5.09 1.22 16.56
N ALA A 103 -4.90 2.54 16.76
CA ALA A 103 -5.19 3.21 18.03
C ALA A 103 -6.70 3.36 18.32
N ALA A 104 -7.48 3.84 17.35
CA ALA A 104 -8.90 4.14 17.55
C ALA A 104 -9.80 2.89 17.47
N ASN A 105 -9.42 1.88 16.67
CA ASN A 105 -10.24 0.67 16.51
C ASN A 105 -9.66 -0.54 17.25
N ALA A 106 -8.53 -1.11 16.80
CA ALA A 106 -8.02 -2.36 17.36
C ALA A 106 -7.69 -2.27 18.85
N MET A 107 -6.96 -1.24 19.26
CA MET A 107 -6.56 -1.04 20.66
C MET A 107 -7.77 -0.77 21.56
N CYS A 108 -8.66 0.15 21.17
CA CYS A 108 -9.84 0.50 21.96
C CYS A 108 -10.85 -0.67 22.06
N ALA A 109 -11.10 -1.40 20.97
CA ALA A 109 -11.94 -2.61 21.00
C ALA A 109 -11.33 -3.71 21.87
N THR A 110 -10.02 -3.94 21.78
CA THR A 110 -9.36 -4.97 22.59
C THR A 110 -9.40 -4.63 24.08
N PHE A 111 -9.06 -3.40 24.46
CA PHE A 111 -8.98 -3.01 25.88
C PHE A 111 -10.36 -2.83 26.54
N SER A 112 -11.38 -2.36 25.81
CA SER A 112 -12.75 -2.25 26.33
C SER A 112 -13.38 -3.60 26.70
N HIS A 113 -12.96 -4.69 26.06
CA HIS A 113 -13.44 -6.06 26.36
C HIS A 113 -12.49 -6.84 27.26
N GLY A 114 -11.43 -6.21 27.81
CA GLY A 114 -10.42 -6.87 28.62
C GLY A 114 -9.58 -7.93 27.88
N ALA A 115 -9.60 -7.93 26.54
CA ALA A 115 -8.87 -8.85 25.69
C ALA A 115 -7.37 -8.51 25.64
N THR A 116 -6.54 -9.44 25.16
CA THR A 116 -5.09 -9.22 25.02
C THR A 116 -4.74 -8.72 23.62
N LEU A 117 -4.09 -7.54 23.52
CA LEU A 117 -3.52 -7.05 22.26
C LEU A 117 -2.15 -7.69 22.02
N VAL A 118 -1.98 -8.35 20.86
CA VAL A 118 -0.71 -8.93 20.41
C VAL A 118 -0.16 -8.05 19.29
N LEU A 119 1.04 -7.51 19.50
CA LEU A 119 1.68 -6.51 18.63
C LEU A 119 2.96 -7.07 17.99
N GLN A 120 3.28 -6.55 16.81
CA GLN A 120 4.56 -6.73 16.14
C GLN A 120 5.19 -5.36 15.91
N GLY A 121 6.50 -5.20 16.14
CA GLY A 121 7.17 -3.89 15.99
C GLY A 121 7.21 -3.37 14.54
N ARG A 122 7.17 -4.29 13.57
CA ARG A 122 7.05 -4.05 12.12
C ARG A 122 6.35 -5.28 11.52
N PHE A 123 5.39 -5.08 10.63
CA PHE A 123 4.78 -6.22 9.93
C PHE A 123 5.79 -6.96 9.06
N GLU A 124 5.97 -8.25 9.36
CA GLU A 124 6.70 -9.23 8.55
C GLU A 124 5.93 -10.55 8.63
N PRO A 125 5.55 -11.17 7.50
CA PRO A 125 4.53 -12.24 7.48
C PRO A 125 4.95 -13.52 8.21
N GLY A 126 6.18 -14.02 8.04
CA GLY A 126 6.68 -15.19 8.77
C GLY A 126 6.63 -15.03 10.29
N PRO A 127 7.21 -13.95 10.87
CA PRO A 127 7.09 -13.66 12.29
C PRO A 127 5.65 -13.36 12.74
N ALA A 128 4.79 -12.79 11.89
CA ALA A 128 3.37 -12.59 12.19
C ALA A 128 2.61 -13.93 12.30
N LEU A 129 2.84 -14.88 11.40
CA LEU A 129 2.32 -16.25 11.50
C LEU A 129 2.82 -16.95 12.77
N THR A 130 4.10 -16.74 13.11
CA THR A 130 4.69 -17.25 14.37
C THR A 130 4.04 -16.63 15.60
N LEU A 131 3.65 -15.36 15.58
CA LEU A 131 2.90 -14.72 16.68
C LEU A 131 1.47 -15.24 16.77
N LEU A 132 0.75 -15.33 15.64
CA LEU A 132 -0.60 -15.90 15.56
C LEU A 132 -0.65 -17.32 16.15
N GLU A 133 0.31 -18.16 15.76
CA GLU A 133 0.44 -19.53 16.25
C GLU A 133 0.89 -19.58 17.72
N ARG A 134 2.02 -18.95 18.07
CA ARG A 134 2.60 -19.01 19.43
C ARG A 134 1.64 -18.49 20.49
N HIS A 135 0.87 -17.46 20.16
CA HIS A 135 -0.09 -16.85 21.07
C HIS A 135 -1.52 -17.35 20.90
N GLN A 136 -1.78 -18.27 19.96
CA GLN A 136 -3.12 -18.77 19.63
C GLN A 136 -4.13 -17.61 19.51
N CYS A 137 -3.83 -16.64 18.65
CA CYS A 137 -4.65 -15.45 18.48
C CYS A 137 -6.05 -15.81 17.94
N THR A 138 -7.09 -15.22 18.53
CA THR A 138 -8.51 -15.51 18.23
C THR A 138 -9.14 -14.48 17.29
N SER A 139 -8.57 -13.27 17.22
CA SER A 139 -8.91 -12.24 16.24
C SER A 139 -7.63 -11.68 15.59
N VAL A 140 -7.75 -11.20 14.36
CA VAL A 140 -6.70 -10.44 13.66
C VAL A 140 -7.29 -9.24 12.95
N TYR A 141 -6.69 -8.06 13.13
CA TYR A 141 -7.02 -6.85 12.39
C TYR A 141 -6.17 -6.82 11.12
N THR A 142 -6.73 -7.26 10.00
CA THR A 142 -6.03 -7.43 8.73
C THR A 142 -6.59 -6.50 7.65
N LEU A 143 -5.91 -6.49 6.50
CA LEU A 143 -6.25 -5.77 5.27
C LEU A 143 -5.85 -6.67 4.08
N PRO A 144 -6.38 -6.46 2.87
CA PRO A 144 -6.08 -7.31 1.70
C PRO A 144 -4.59 -7.60 1.51
N ALA A 145 -3.74 -6.57 1.58
CA ALA A 145 -2.28 -6.71 1.44
C ALA A 145 -1.63 -7.53 2.59
N ILE A 146 -2.12 -7.39 3.82
CA ILE A 146 -1.61 -8.13 5.00
C ILE A 146 -2.07 -9.59 4.91
N THR A 147 -3.35 -9.83 4.61
CA THR A 147 -3.91 -11.17 4.38
C THR A 147 -3.16 -11.89 3.28
N HIS A 148 -2.95 -11.24 2.12
CA HIS A 148 -2.19 -11.81 1.01
C HIS A 148 -0.74 -12.12 1.41
N ALA A 149 -0.05 -11.21 2.10
CA ALA A 149 1.32 -11.45 2.58
C ALA A 149 1.40 -12.62 3.59
N LEU A 150 0.38 -12.83 4.42
CA LEU A 150 0.29 -13.97 5.33
C LEU A 150 0.06 -15.29 4.59
N ILE A 151 -0.93 -15.37 3.70
CA ILE A 151 -1.31 -16.63 3.02
C ILE A 151 -0.33 -17.06 1.92
N SER A 152 0.39 -16.10 1.32
CA SER A 152 1.40 -16.34 0.28
C SER A 152 2.81 -16.58 0.85
N HIS A 153 2.96 -16.62 2.18
CA HIS A 153 4.24 -16.92 2.82
C HIS A 153 4.55 -18.44 2.76
N PRO A 154 5.80 -18.88 2.50
CA PRO A 154 6.13 -20.31 2.45
C PRO A 154 5.76 -21.08 3.72
N ASP A 155 5.94 -20.47 4.90
CA ASP A 155 5.56 -21.08 6.18
C ASP A 155 4.06 -20.96 6.50
N PHE A 156 3.20 -20.56 5.56
CA PHE A 156 1.76 -20.53 5.78
C PHE A 156 1.17 -21.94 5.79
N SER A 157 0.36 -22.23 6.80
CA SER A 157 -0.61 -23.32 6.72
C SER A 157 -1.82 -23.03 7.59
N PRO A 158 -3.01 -23.57 7.27
CA PRO A 158 -4.20 -23.42 8.10
C PRO A 158 -4.03 -23.88 9.55
N VAL A 159 -3.05 -24.76 9.81
CA VAL A 159 -2.72 -25.24 11.16
C VAL A 159 -2.17 -24.11 12.04
N ARG A 160 -1.44 -23.14 11.48
CA ARG A 160 -0.84 -22.02 12.22
C ARG A 160 -1.86 -20.96 12.61
N THR A 161 -2.87 -20.76 11.76
CA THR A 161 -3.95 -19.78 11.97
C THR A 161 -5.24 -20.38 12.54
N ARG A 162 -5.29 -21.70 12.80
CA ARG A 162 -6.46 -22.45 13.31
C ARG A 162 -7.16 -21.91 14.56
N SER A 163 -6.49 -21.02 15.30
CA SER A 163 -7.04 -20.39 16.51
C SER A 163 -7.87 -19.14 16.21
N LEU A 164 -7.76 -18.58 15.00
CA LEU A 164 -8.58 -17.46 14.56
C LEU A 164 -10.04 -17.89 14.45
N ARG A 165 -10.89 -17.16 15.18
CA ARG A 165 -12.35 -17.25 15.11
C ARG A 165 -12.87 -16.14 14.21
N THR A 166 -12.53 -14.90 14.54
CA THR A 166 -12.95 -13.68 13.84
C THR A 166 -11.73 -12.92 13.30
N ALA A 167 -12.00 -11.85 12.56
CA ALA A 167 -11.02 -10.89 12.07
C ALA A 167 -11.74 -9.58 11.78
N MET A 168 -10.97 -8.50 11.68
CA MET A 168 -11.42 -7.26 11.06
C MET A 168 -10.76 -7.13 9.69
N THR A 169 -11.52 -6.77 8.66
CA THR A 169 -10.99 -6.39 7.35
C THR A 169 -11.89 -5.36 6.67
N ILE A 170 -11.37 -4.65 5.68
CA ILE A 170 -12.16 -3.95 4.67
C ILE A 170 -11.77 -4.50 3.30
N GLY A 171 -12.74 -4.79 2.45
CA GLY A 171 -12.45 -5.50 1.22
C GLY A 171 -13.62 -5.69 0.26
N THR A 172 -13.27 -6.15 -0.94
CA THR A 172 -14.21 -6.75 -1.89
C THR A 172 -14.78 -8.07 -1.32
N PRO A 173 -15.84 -8.63 -1.93
CA PRO A 173 -16.31 -9.97 -1.61
C PRO A 173 -15.18 -11.02 -1.58
N GLN A 174 -14.23 -10.95 -2.52
CA GLN A 174 -13.11 -11.88 -2.59
C GLN A 174 -12.11 -11.72 -1.44
N ASP A 175 -11.85 -10.48 -1.01
CA ASP A 175 -10.97 -10.21 0.14
C ASP A 175 -11.56 -10.78 1.44
N VAL A 176 -12.86 -10.58 1.67
CA VAL A 176 -13.59 -11.11 2.84
C VAL A 176 -13.65 -12.63 2.80
N ALA A 177 -13.95 -13.23 1.63
CA ALA A 177 -13.91 -14.67 1.44
C ALA A 177 -12.51 -15.25 1.73
N THR A 178 -11.45 -14.60 1.26
CA THR A 178 -10.07 -15.03 1.49
C THR A 178 -9.71 -15.01 2.98
N VAL A 179 -10.13 -13.99 3.74
CA VAL A 179 -9.95 -13.97 5.20
C VAL A 179 -10.74 -15.08 5.90
N ALA A 180 -12.00 -15.31 5.49
CA ALA A 180 -12.87 -16.32 6.11
C ALA A 180 -12.44 -17.76 5.83
N GLN A 181 -12.07 -18.04 4.57
CA GLN A 181 -11.92 -19.39 4.03
C GLN A 181 -10.44 -19.83 3.96
N VAL A 182 -9.52 -18.92 3.61
CA VAL A 182 -8.09 -19.25 3.46
C VAL A 182 -7.33 -18.94 4.74
N LEU A 183 -7.41 -17.70 5.26
CA LEU A 183 -6.75 -17.35 6.53
C LEU A 183 -7.37 -18.08 7.74
N GLY A 184 -8.65 -18.43 7.66
CA GLY A 184 -9.37 -19.27 8.62
C GLY A 184 -10.27 -18.50 9.60
N ALA A 185 -10.31 -17.17 9.52
CA ALA A 185 -11.11 -16.32 10.40
C ALA A 185 -12.59 -16.27 9.96
N ARG A 186 -13.30 -17.39 10.13
CA ARG A 186 -14.66 -17.62 9.59
C ARG A 186 -15.66 -16.52 9.94
N GLU A 187 -15.54 -15.92 11.11
CA GLU A 187 -16.42 -14.87 11.65
C GLU A 187 -15.92 -13.44 11.34
N VAL A 188 -15.09 -13.26 10.29
CA VAL A 188 -14.57 -11.96 9.86
C VAL A 188 -15.65 -10.89 9.67
N CYS A 189 -15.43 -9.72 10.24
CA CYS A 189 -16.24 -8.52 10.05
C CYS A 189 -15.67 -7.69 8.88
N ASN A 190 -16.56 -7.19 8.02
CA ASN A 190 -16.26 -6.25 6.94
C ASN A 190 -16.69 -4.85 7.40
N VAL A 191 -15.93 -3.81 7.07
CA VAL A 191 -16.11 -2.47 7.67
C VAL A 191 -16.11 -1.34 6.67
N TYR A 192 -16.64 -0.20 7.11
CA TYR A 192 -16.46 1.11 6.49
C TYR A 192 -16.19 2.16 7.57
N GLY A 193 -15.44 3.20 7.23
CA GLY A 193 -15.03 4.25 8.16
C GLY A 193 -14.01 5.21 7.57
N GLN A 194 -13.61 6.19 8.36
CA GLN A 194 -12.56 7.17 8.09
C GLN A 194 -11.97 7.71 9.40
N THR A 195 -10.81 8.37 9.36
CA THR A 195 -10.13 8.87 10.57
C THR A 195 -10.98 9.91 11.33
N GLU A 196 -11.75 10.67 10.57
CA GLU A 196 -12.71 11.66 11.04
C GLU A 196 -13.95 11.03 11.72
N SER A 197 -14.27 9.75 11.48
CA SER A 197 -15.34 9.00 12.16
C SER A 197 -14.79 7.98 13.18
N TYR A 198 -13.70 8.32 13.86
CA TYR A 198 -13.01 7.43 14.83
C TYR A 198 -12.58 6.09 14.23
N GLY A 199 -12.23 6.08 12.94
CA GLY A 199 -12.01 4.87 12.16
C GLY A 199 -13.33 4.25 11.71
N ASN A 200 -13.54 2.96 11.99
CA ASN A 200 -14.73 2.23 11.56
C ASN A 200 -16.02 2.87 12.11
N CYS A 201 -16.96 3.22 11.25
CA CYS A 201 -18.31 3.71 11.59
C CYS A 201 -19.41 2.71 11.19
N CYS A 202 -19.13 1.78 10.27
CA CYS A 202 -19.94 0.60 9.95
C CYS A 202 -19.12 -0.67 10.13
N VAL A 203 -19.73 -1.71 10.68
CA VAL A 203 -19.10 -3.02 10.87
C VAL A 203 -20.16 -4.11 10.72
N THR A 204 -19.93 -5.16 9.91
CA THR A 204 -20.85 -6.31 9.88
C THR A 204 -20.84 -7.08 11.20
N TRP A 205 -21.94 -7.75 11.53
CA TRP A 205 -21.95 -8.68 12.66
C TRP A 205 -21.25 -9.98 12.29
N HIS A 206 -20.28 -10.42 13.10
CA HIS A 206 -19.47 -11.63 12.89
C HIS A 206 -20.31 -12.90 12.58
N HIS A 207 -21.49 -13.03 13.21
CA HIS A 207 -22.40 -14.17 13.08
C HIS A 207 -23.35 -14.11 11.88
N TRP A 208 -23.30 -13.06 11.05
CA TRP A 208 -24.08 -13.03 9.81
C TRP A 208 -23.57 -14.09 8.81
N PRO A 209 -24.44 -14.58 7.89
CA PRO A 209 -23.99 -15.41 6.77
C PRO A 209 -22.82 -14.76 6.04
N LEU A 210 -21.82 -15.57 5.66
CA LEU A 210 -20.57 -15.06 5.08
C LEU A 210 -20.84 -14.31 3.77
N GLU A 211 -21.78 -14.82 2.98
CA GLU A 211 -22.25 -14.25 1.72
C GLU A 211 -22.72 -12.80 1.94
N ARG A 212 -23.49 -12.56 3.01
CA ARG A 212 -23.91 -11.20 3.39
C ARG A 212 -22.73 -10.34 3.83
N ARG A 213 -21.79 -10.89 4.61
CA ARG A 213 -20.60 -10.13 5.08
C ARG A 213 -19.62 -9.77 3.96
N MET A 214 -19.57 -10.59 2.91
CA MET A 214 -18.83 -10.31 1.68
C MET A 214 -19.45 -9.14 0.90
N GLU A 215 -20.77 -8.98 0.94
CA GLU A 215 -21.49 -7.99 0.14
C GLU A 215 -21.70 -6.62 0.81
N VAL A 216 -21.71 -6.54 2.14
CA VAL A 216 -21.95 -5.26 2.87
C VAL A 216 -20.89 -4.98 3.93
N GLN A 217 -20.73 -3.71 4.28
CA GLN A 217 -19.88 -3.21 5.37
C GLN A 217 -20.66 -3.07 6.70
N GLY A 218 -21.92 -3.52 6.70
CA GLY A 218 -22.79 -3.59 7.86
C GLY A 218 -23.63 -2.33 8.08
N PRO A 219 -24.41 -2.32 9.18
CA PRO A 219 -25.14 -1.13 9.62
C PRO A 219 -24.20 -0.24 10.46
N PRO A 220 -24.52 1.05 10.61
CA PRO A 220 -23.76 1.96 11.46
C PRO A 220 -23.61 1.41 12.89
N LEU A 221 -22.54 1.82 13.55
CA LEU A 221 -22.33 1.60 14.98
C LEU A 221 -23.27 2.51 15.79
N PRO A 222 -23.68 2.13 17.02
CA PRO A 222 -24.42 3.04 17.90
C PRO A 222 -23.65 4.35 18.09
N GLY A 223 -24.38 5.47 18.08
CA GLY A 223 -23.79 6.81 18.09
C GLY A 223 -23.36 7.34 16.71
N VAL A 224 -23.44 6.54 15.64
CA VAL A 224 -23.24 6.98 14.25
C VAL A 224 -24.58 6.98 13.51
N SER A 225 -24.86 8.05 12.79
CA SER A 225 -25.94 8.12 11.79
C SER A 225 -25.35 8.26 10.38
N LEU A 226 -26.10 7.81 9.37
CA LEU A 226 -25.69 7.84 7.97
C LEU A 226 -26.87 8.26 7.10
N ARG A 227 -26.62 9.16 6.15
CA ARG A 227 -27.52 9.49 5.04
C ARG A 227 -26.80 9.23 3.73
N ILE A 228 -27.55 8.95 2.67
CA ILE A 228 -27.02 8.95 1.30
C ILE A 228 -27.56 10.21 0.65
N ILE A 229 -26.69 11.07 0.12
CA ILE A 229 -27.08 12.34 -0.48
C ILE A 229 -26.67 12.42 -1.95
N ASP A 230 -27.49 13.10 -2.74
CA ASP A 230 -27.12 13.57 -4.06
C ASP A 230 -26.07 14.70 -3.91
N PRO A 231 -24.87 14.58 -4.52
CA PRO A 231 -23.77 15.50 -4.24
C PRO A 231 -23.91 16.87 -4.90
N GLU A 232 -24.85 17.06 -5.85
CA GLU A 232 -25.08 18.35 -6.51
C GLU A 232 -26.21 19.13 -5.82
N SER A 233 -27.27 18.45 -5.39
CA SER A 233 -28.46 19.05 -4.77
C SER A 233 -28.51 18.96 -3.25
N GLY A 234 -27.64 18.16 -2.62
CA GLY A 234 -27.64 17.89 -1.17
C GLY A 234 -28.86 17.11 -0.68
N ARG A 235 -29.72 16.64 -1.60
CA ARG A 235 -30.97 15.95 -1.26
C ARG A 235 -30.68 14.52 -0.77
N GLU A 236 -31.30 14.13 0.34
CA GLU A 236 -31.27 12.73 0.80
C GLU A 236 -31.95 11.80 -0.23
N LEU A 237 -31.22 10.74 -0.59
CA LEU A 237 -31.60 9.74 -1.57
C LEU A 237 -32.27 8.53 -0.92
N ALA A 238 -33.21 7.94 -1.64
CA ALA A 238 -33.92 6.75 -1.20
C ALA A 238 -33.02 5.51 -1.23
N ALA A 239 -33.34 4.54 -0.36
CA ALA A 239 -32.57 3.32 -0.24
C ALA A 239 -32.58 2.48 -1.53
N GLY A 240 -31.42 2.41 -2.19
CA GLY A 240 -31.21 1.77 -3.49
C GLY A 240 -30.64 2.72 -4.55
N GLU A 241 -30.67 4.03 -4.29
CA GLU A 241 -30.05 5.07 -5.11
C GLU A 241 -28.56 5.29 -4.77
N THR A 242 -27.80 5.78 -5.74
CA THR A 242 -26.35 6.00 -5.73
C THR A 242 -26.04 7.44 -5.29
N GLY A 243 -25.24 7.65 -4.24
CA GLY A 243 -24.87 8.98 -3.77
C GLY A 243 -23.79 9.00 -2.69
N ALA A 244 -23.32 10.20 -2.33
CA ALA A 244 -22.31 10.38 -1.31
C ALA A 244 -22.85 9.93 0.07
N ILE A 245 -22.03 9.21 0.84
CA ILE A 245 -22.38 8.82 2.22
C ILE A 245 -22.08 10.00 3.13
N GLU A 246 -23.10 10.62 3.69
CA GLU A 246 -22.92 11.60 4.75
C GLU A 246 -22.93 10.88 6.11
N VAL A 247 -21.98 11.21 6.99
CA VAL A 247 -21.81 10.58 8.31
C VAL A 247 -22.08 11.62 9.39
N SER A 248 -22.73 11.25 10.50
CA SER A 248 -22.90 12.16 11.65
C SER A 248 -22.95 11.41 12.99
N GLY A 249 -22.94 12.15 14.11
CA GLY A 249 -22.84 11.58 15.45
C GLY A 249 -21.39 11.53 15.95
N TYR A 250 -20.81 10.33 16.13
CA TYR A 250 -19.40 10.18 16.46
C TYR A 250 -18.49 10.61 15.29
N LEU A 251 -18.24 11.92 15.22
CA LEU A 251 -17.23 12.56 14.37
C LEU A 251 -16.17 13.32 15.18
N THR A 252 -15.05 13.60 14.54
CA THR A 252 -14.11 14.63 14.95
C THR A 252 -14.83 15.98 15.16
N PRO A 253 -14.43 16.81 16.15
CA PRO A 253 -14.94 18.19 16.29
C PRO A 253 -14.50 19.15 15.17
N GLY A 254 -13.85 18.63 14.11
CA GLY A 254 -13.29 19.39 13.00
C GLY A 254 -11.76 19.25 12.94
N TYR A 255 -11.18 19.60 11.79
CA TYR A 255 -9.72 19.68 11.63
C TYR A 255 -9.16 20.89 12.40
N ILE A 256 -7.90 20.78 12.83
CA ILE A 256 -7.18 21.83 13.56
C ILE A 256 -5.91 22.29 12.82
N GLY A 257 -5.32 23.41 13.25
CA GLY A 257 -4.15 24.00 12.60
C GLY A 257 -4.46 24.49 11.19
N GLU A 258 -3.49 24.40 10.26
CA GLU A 258 -3.68 24.80 8.85
C GLU A 258 -4.87 24.09 8.18
N SER A 259 -5.15 22.85 8.58
CA SER A 259 -6.26 22.05 8.06
C SER A 259 -7.64 22.58 8.46
N ALA A 260 -7.75 23.46 9.46
CA ALA A 260 -9.03 24.04 9.88
C ALA A 260 -9.72 24.82 8.75
N SER A 261 -8.95 25.35 7.80
CA SER A 261 -9.43 25.95 6.55
C SER A 261 -10.33 25.03 5.72
N GLN A 262 -10.18 23.70 5.87
CA GLN A 262 -10.95 22.70 5.13
C GLN A 262 -12.28 22.33 5.81
N ASN A 263 -12.57 22.83 7.01
CA ASN A 263 -13.77 22.43 7.77
C ASN A 263 -15.06 22.79 7.01
N ALA A 264 -15.17 24.02 6.49
CA ALA A 264 -16.35 24.48 5.76
C ALA A 264 -16.64 23.71 4.45
N ALA A 265 -15.67 22.96 3.93
CA ALA A 265 -15.82 22.12 2.74
C ALA A 265 -15.99 20.62 3.07
N ALA A 266 -15.82 20.22 4.32
CA ALA A 266 -15.88 18.83 4.77
C ALA A 266 -17.04 18.54 5.73
N PHE A 267 -17.59 19.57 6.37
CA PHE A 267 -18.70 19.46 7.30
C PHE A 267 -19.85 20.38 6.87
N THR A 268 -21.08 19.87 6.93
CA THR A 268 -22.33 20.61 6.75
C THR A 268 -22.62 21.50 7.95
N GLU A 269 -23.58 22.42 7.81
CA GLU A 269 -24.03 23.28 8.92
C GLU A 269 -24.60 22.48 10.12
N ASP A 270 -25.17 21.30 9.87
CA ASP A 270 -25.66 20.39 10.93
C ASP A 270 -24.54 19.53 11.57
N GLY A 271 -23.28 19.78 11.22
CA GLY A 271 -22.10 19.09 11.76
C GLY A 271 -21.85 17.70 11.20
N SER A 272 -22.66 17.25 10.22
CA SER A 272 -22.41 16.01 9.49
C SER A 272 -21.19 16.17 8.57
N GLN A 273 -20.47 15.09 8.33
CA GLN A 273 -19.31 15.07 7.45
C GLN A 273 -19.69 14.56 6.07
N ILE A 274 -19.32 15.30 5.03
CA ILE A 274 -19.30 14.83 3.65
C ILE A 274 -17.89 14.30 3.37
N PRO A 275 -17.70 12.97 3.18
CA PRO A 275 -16.45 12.41 2.69
C PRO A 275 -16.14 13.00 1.31
N SER A 276 -14.86 13.32 1.07
CA SER A 276 -14.44 14.02 -0.16
C SER A 276 -14.49 13.16 -1.44
N HIS A 277 -15.24 12.05 -1.45
CA HIS A 277 -15.38 11.10 -2.56
C HIS A 277 -16.77 10.46 -2.54
N GLY A 278 -17.48 10.51 -3.67
CA GLY A 278 -18.81 9.90 -3.83
C GLY A 278 -18.76 8.36 -3.81
N LEU A 279 -19.88 7.73 -3.44
CA LEU A 279 -20.04 6.28 -3.35
C LEU A 279 -21.37 5.83 -4.01
N ASP A 280 -21.54 4.51 -4.19
CA ASP A 280 -22.70 3.89 -4.85
C ASP A 280 -23.34 2.87 -3.90
N VAL A 281 -24.64 3.01 -3.63
CA VAL A 281 -25.35 2.29 -2.56
C VAL A 281 -26.61 1.56 -3.08
N SER A 282 -26.39 0.63 -4.00
CA SER A 282 -27.47 -0.14 -4.64
C SER A 282 -27.68 -1.56 -4.06
N GLN A 283 -28.96 -1.83 -3.71
CA GLN A 283 -29.66 -3.13 -3.52
C GLN A 283 -30.11 -3.60 -2.10
N ARG A 284 -31.32 -4.19 -2.14
CA ARG A 284 -32.19 -4.77 -1.08
C ARG A 284 -32.87 -6.01 -1.69
N PHE A 285 -33.42 -7.01 -0.98
CA PHE A 285 -33.42 -7.40 0.44
C PHE A 285 -33.92 -8.88 0.49
N LEU A 286 -33.40 -9.73 1.40
CA LEU A 286 -34.14 -10.93 1.85
C LEU A 286 -33.98 -11.18 3.36
N TYR A 287 -35.11 -11.12 4.07
CA TYR A 287 -35.36 -11.81 5.34
C TYR A 287 -36.84 -12.22 5.33
N PRO A 288 -37.19 -13.50 5.56
CA PRO A 288 -38.57 -13.89 5.67
C PRO A 288 -39.22 -13.30 6.94
N ARG A 289 -40.44 -12.79 6.81
CA ARG A 289 -41.29 -12.47 7.96
C ARG A 289 -41.62 -13.77 8.70
N ASN A 290 -41.16 -13.89 9.95
CA ASN A 290 -41.88 -14.45 11.12
C ASN A 290 -40.92 -15.13 12.11
N ALA A 291 -40.64 -14.45 13.22
CA ALA A 291 -40.47 -15.09 14.52
C ALA A 291 -40.93 -14.10 15.59
N ARG A 292 -41.99 -14.45 16.33
CA ARG A 292 -42.50 -13.62 17.44
C ARG A 292 -41.49 -13.61 18.59
N SER A 293 -41.64 -12.63 19.47
CA SER A 293 -41.01 -12.56 20.78
C SER A 293 -41.05 -13.92 21.52
N GLY A 294 -39.89 -14.57 21.66
CA GLY A 294 -39.71 -15.83 22.37
C GLY A 294 -38.77 -15.64 23.57
N SER A 295 -39.26 -15.98 24.76
CA SER A 295 -38.59 -15.89 26.06
C SER A 295 -37.15 -16.44 26.11
N ARG A 296 -36.27 -15.73 26.84
CA ARG A 296 -34.98 -16.24 27.36
C ARG A 296 -35.12 -17.64 27.97
N PRO A 297 -34.28 -18.63 27.57
CA PRO A 297 -34.02 -19.81 28.38
C PRO A 297 -32.98 -19.51 29.47
N ALA A 298 -33.12 -20.14 30.64
CA ALA A 298 -32.22 -19.96 31.78
C ALA A 298 -30.91 -20.76 31.65
N ASN A 299 -29.86 -20.26 32.33
CA ASN A 299 -28.50 -20.80 32.31
C ASN A 299 -28.34 -22.04 33.24
N PRO A 300 -27.99 -23.24 32.74
CA PRO A 300 -27.69 -24.40 33.58
C PRO A 300 -26.25 -24.38 34.10
N ARG A 301 -26.12 -24.32 35.43
CA ARG A 301 -24.84 -24.32 36.17
C ARG A 301 -23.99 -25.59 35.90
N PHE A 302 -22.88 -25.46 35.17
CA PHE A 302 -21.87 -26.53 35.08
C PHE A 302 -20.90 -26.53 36.27
N LYS A 303 -20.87 -27.65 37.01
CA LYS A 303 -19.95 -27.89 38.14
C LYS A 303 -18.52 -28.15 37.66
N LYS A 304 -17.56 -27.32 38.07
CA LYS A 304 -16.11 -27.57 37.85
C LYS A 304 -15.63 -28.80 38.62
N LYS A 305 -15.28 -29.90 37.93
CA LYS A 305 -14.35 -30.92 38.45
C LYS A 305 -12.92 -30.52 38.08
N ARG A 306 -12.02 -30.43 39.08
CA ARG A 306 -10.57 -30.22 38.88
C ARG A 306 -9.89 -31.57 38.64
N PRO A 307 -9.07 -31.76 37.59
CA PRO A 307 -8.15 -32.89 37.52
C PRO A 307 -6.91 -32.64 38.40
N ALA A 308 -6.30 -33.73 38.87
CA ALA A 308 -5.26 -33.69 39.90
C ALA A 308 -3.86 -33.34 39.35
N ARG A 309 -3.03 -32.71 40.20
CA ARG A 309 -1.59 -32.52 39.94
C ARG A 309 -0.87 -33.87 39.88
N ARG A 310 -0.31 -34.25 38.72
CA ARG A 310 0.76 -35.26 38.65
C ARG A 310 2.10 -34.62 39.02
N ARG A 311 2.84 -35.27 39.92
CA ARG A 311 4.21 -34.88 40.32
C ARG A 311 5.20 -35.55 39.35
N HIS A 312 6.13 -34.79 38.78
CA HIS A 312 7.34 -35.38 38.18
C HIS A 312 8.40 -35.61 39.28
N PRO A 313 9.10 -36.76 39.28
CA PRO A 313 10.16 -37.02 40.25
C PRO A 313 11.44 -36.22 39.90
N ARG A 314 12.11 -35.74 40.94
CA ARG A 314 13.43 -35.11 40.85
C ARG A 314 14.48 -36.16 40.44
N ARG A 315 15.46 -35.76 39.62
CA ARG A 315 16.76 -36.46 39.51
C ARG A 315 17.86 -35.50 39.96
N SER A 316 18.77 -36.02 40.77
CA SER A 316 19.88 -35.29 41.41
C SER A 316 20.99 -34.93 40.40
N PRO A 317 21.82 -33.92 40.66
CA PRO A 317 22.89 -33.52 39.75
C PRO A 317 24.06 -34.50 39.80
N MET A 318 24.60 -34.84 38.64
CA MET A 318 25.89 -35.54 38.52
C MET A 318 26.99 -34.51 38.32
N SER A 319 27.97 -34.49 39.21
CA SER A 319 29.18 -33.68 39.09
C SER A 319 30.18 -34.38 38.16
N SER A 320 30.62 -33.72 37.10
CA SER A 320 31.87 -34.05 36.40
C SER A 320 32.80 -32.82 36.41
N SER A 321 33.93 -32.99 37.08
CA SER A 321 34.94 -31.96 37.28
C SER A 321 35.90 -31.89 36.09
N PHE A 322 35.87 -30.79 35.33
CA PHE A 322 36.96 -30.44 34.42
C PHE A 322 37.93 -29.49 35.13
N SER A 323 39.21 -29.87 35.19
CA SER A 323 40.23 -29.14 35.97
C SER A 323 40.85 -28.01 35.15
N ARG A 324 41.32 -26.95 35.82
CA ARG A 324 41.90 -25.74 35.21
C ARG A 324 43.32 -25.93 34.63
N ARG A 325 43.69 -27.12 34.13
CA ARG A 325 45.06 -27.44 33.69
C ARG A 325 45.23 -27.69 32.19
N ASP A 326 44.14 -27.78 31.42
CA ASP A 326 44.20 -28.05 29.97
C ASP A 326 44.23 -26.79 29.08
N VAL A 327 44.29 -25.58 29.68
CA VAL A 327 44.22 -24.28 28.99
C VAL A 327 45.60 -23.65 28.71
N LEU A 328 46.71 -24.33 29.05
CA LEU A 328 48.07 -23.75 29.05
C LEU A 328 49.13 -24.52 28.23
N ARG A 329 48.73 -25.17 27.11
CA ARG A 329 49.66 -25.88 26.19
C ARG A 329 49.34 -25.68 24.70
N ALA A 330 49.19 -24.44 24.24
CA ALA A 330 49.01 -24.12 22.81
C ALA A 330 49.61 -22.76 22.40
N SER A 331 50.81 -22.42 22.89
CA SER A 331 51.43 -21.10 22.65
C SER A 331 52.96 -21.15 22.55
N ALA A 332 53.48 -21.84 21.53
CA ALA A 332 54.82 -21.64 20.96
C ALA A 332 54.90 -22.36 19.59
N GLY A 333 55.08 -21.62 18.49
CA GLY A 333 55.00 -22.20 17.14
C GLY A 333 55.23 -21.24 15.99
N VAL A 334 56.30 -20.45 16.06
CA VAL A 334 57.04 -19.75 14.98
C VAL A 334 56.22 -19.19 13.80
N ALA A 335 56.23 -17.86 13.67
CA ALA A 335 55.80 -17.17 12.46
C ALA A 335 56.76 -17.45 11.28
N THR A 336 56.20 -17.81 10.13
CA THR A 336 56.87 -17.71 8.83
C THR A 336 56.02 -16.84 7.92
N PHE A 337 56.61 -15.77 7.39
CA PHE A 337 55.96 -14.89 6.41
C PHE A 337 55.76 -15.66 5.08
N ALA A 338 54.57 -16.20 4.86
CA ALA A 338 54.11 -16.56 3.53
C ALA A 338 53.32 -15.37 2.97
N ILE A 339 53.82 -14.78 1.88
CA ILE A 339 53.09 -13.77 1.11
C ILE A 339 51.97 -14.49 0.35
N SER A 340 50.89 -14.83 1.05
CA SER A 340 49.62 -15.14 0.41
C SER A 340 49.11 -13.85 -0.22
N GLY A 341 49.32 -13.70 -1.52
CA GLY A 341 48.64 -12.68 -2.30
C GLY A 341 47.15 -12.72 -1.98
N LYS A 342 46.51 -11.55 -1.84
CA LYS A 342 45.07 -11.48 -1.54
C LYS A 342 44.33 -12.25 -2.62
N ALA A 343 43.91 -13.47 -2.31
CA ALA A 343 42.91 -14.16 -3.10
C ALA A 343 41.70 -13.23 -3.12
N VAL A 344 41.35 -12.74 -4.32
CA VAL A 344 40.11 -12.00 -4.52
C VAL A 344 39.01 -12.93 -4.01
N ALA A 345 38.36 -12.56 -2.91
CA ALA A 345 37.26 -13.34 -2.37
C ALA A 345 36.25 -13.52 -3.50
N ALA A 346 35.90 -14.77 -3.80
CA ALA A 346 35.16 -15.12 -5.00
C ALA A 346 33.73 -14.58 -4.92
N TRP A 347 33.55 -13.30 -5.26
CA TRP A 347 32.27 -12.62 -5.21
C TRP A 347 31.33 -13.22 -6.26
N PRO A 348 30.05 -13.51 -5.95
CA PRO A 348 29.46 -13.56 -4.62
C PRO A 348 29.71 -14.92 -3.92
N ASP A 349 30.09 -14.86 -2.64
CA ASP A 349 30.31 -16.01 -1.73
C ASP A 349 29.18 -16.24 -0.72
N ARG A 350 28.17 -15.37 -0.72
CA ARG A 350 26.99 -15.36 0.16
C ARG A 350 25.78 -14.77 -0.58
N PRO A 351 24.53 -14.96 -0.09
CA PRO A 351 23.35 -14.45 -0.77
C PRO A 351 23.36 -12.91 -0.96
N ILE A 352 22.84 -12.48 -2.11
CA ILE A 352 22.61 -11.08 -2.46
C ILE A 352 21.19 -10.69 -2.05
N THR A 353 21.00 -9.48 -1.55
CA THR A 353 19.67 -8.89 -1.32
C THR A 353 19.29 -7.99 -2.49
N LEU A 354 18.14 -8.25 -3.12
CA LEU A 354 17.55 -7.39 -4.15
C LEU A 354 16.37 -6.62 -3.53
N ILE A 355 16.57 -5.34 -3.24
CA ILE A 355 15.54 -4.47 -2.66
C ILE A 355 14.55 -4.03 -3.76
N VAL A 356 13.25 -4.20 -3.50
CA VAL A 356 12.19 -3.63 -4.34
C VAL A 356 11.55 -2.44 -3.58
N PRO A 357 11.49 -1.22 -4.15
CA PRO A 357 11.01 -0.02 -3.44
C PRO A 357 9.48 0.04 -3.29
N TYR A 358 8.78 -1.04 -3.63
CA TYR A 358 7.31 -1.15 -3.70
C TYR A 358 6.80 -2.42 -3.00
N PRO A 359 5.50 -2.48 -2.64
CA PRO A 359 4.90 -3.66 -2.02
C PRO A 359 5.03 -4.93 -2.88
N ALA A 360 5.01 -6.09 -2.22
CA ALA A 360 5.02 -7.38 -2.90
C ALA A 360 3.78 -7.56 -3.79
N GLY A 361 3.91 -8.29 -4.91
CA GLY A 361 2.86 -8.49 -5.90
C GLY A 361 2.69 -7.35 -6.92
N GLY A 362 3.33 -6.19 -6.71
CA GLY A 362 3.35 -5.10 -7.69
C GLY A 362 4.20 -5.40 -8.94
N GLY A 363 4.05 -4.59 -9.99
CA GLY A 363 4.77 -4.80 -11.26
C GLY A 363 6.30 -4.89 -11.12
N THR A 364 6.91 -4.01 -10.33
CA THR A 364 8.35 -4.01 -10.05
C THR A 364 8.79 -5.25 -9.24
N ASP A 365 7.94 -5.74 -8.34
CA ASP A 365 8.20 -6.96 -7.56
C ASP A 365 8.14 -8.21 -8.45
N MET A 366 7.18 -8.27 -9.39
CA MET A 366 7.13 -9.30 -10.42
C MET A 366 8.40 -9.28 -11.28
N VAL A 367 8.82 -8.12 -11.82
CA VAL A 367 10.06 -8.03 -12.62
C VAL A 367 11.27 -8.55 -11.84
N ALA A 368 11.43 -8.13 -10.59
CA ALA A 368 12.50 -8.59 -9.72
C ALA A 368 12.45 -10.11 -9.46
N ARG A 369 11.27 -10.66 -9.19
CA ARG A 369 11.08 -12.11 -8.91
C ARG A 369 11.19 -12.99 -10.16
N THR A 370 10.96 -12.47 -11.36
CA THR A 370 11.24 -13.21 -12.60
C THR A 370 12.73 -13.17 -12.95
N LEU A 371 13.41 -12.04 -12.76
CA LEU A 371 14.86 -11.94 -13.03
C LEU A 371 15.72 -12.71 -12.03
N ALA A 372 15.40 -12.63 -10.74
CA ALA A 372 16.24 -13.17 -9.67
C ALA A 372 16.61 -14.66 -9.87
N PRO A 373 15.69 -15.62 -10.07
CA PRO A 373 16.04 -17.03 -10.24
C PRO A 373 16.90 -17.34 -11.47
N ILE A 374 16.90 -16.47 -12.48
CA ILE A 374 17.74 -16.61 -13.67
C ILE A 374 19.15 -16.07 -13.36
N MET A 375 19.24 -14.90 -12.74
CA MET A 375 20.49 -14.32 -12.26
C MET A 375 21.18 -15.18 -11.19
N GLU A 376 20.42 -15.88 -10.33
CA GLU A 376 20.97 -16.83 -9.34
C GLU A 376 21.81 -17.94 -10.00
N ARG A 377 21.34 -18.48 -11.13
CA ARG A 377 22.04 -19.53 -11.89
C ARG A 377 23.34 -19.02 -12.51
N GLU A 378 23.32 -17.80 -13.04
CA GLU A 378 24.48 -17.14 -13.66
C GLU A 378 25.53 -16.72 -12.64
N LEU A 379 25.10 -16.15 -11.50
CA LEU A 379 26.00 -15.68 -10.45
C LEU A 379 26.51 -16.83 -9.56
N LYS A 380 25.77 -17.95 -9.51
CA LYS A 380 25.95 -19.10 -8.60
C LYS A 380 25.78 -18.75 -7.12
N ALA A 381 24.91 -17.79 -6.81
CA ALA A 381 24.52 -17.41 -5.46
C ALA A 381 23.04 -17.00 -5.42
N SER A 382 22.40 -17.15 -4.26
CA SER A 382 20.98 -16.80 -4.10
C SER A 382 20.74 -15.28 -4.07
N ILE A 383 19.58 -14.85 -4.58
CA ILE A 383 19.12 -13.46 -4.62
C ILE A 383 17.79 -13.36 -3.86
N ASN A 384 17.83 -12.87 -2.63
CA ASN A 384 16.64 -12.68 -1.81
C ASN A 384 15.94 -11.35 -2.16
N VAL A 385 14.72 -11.43 -2.69
CA VAL A 385 13.91 -10.26 -3.08
C VAL A 385 13.14 -9.69 -1.89
N VAL A 386 13.55 -8.51 -1.43
CA VAL A 386 13.05 -7.86 -0.20
C VAL A 386 12.32 -6.55 -0.52
N ASN A 387 11.01 -6.51 -0.28
CA ASN A 387 10.20 -5.30 -0.45
C ASN A 387 10.44 -4.28 0.67
N ARG A 388 10.79 -3.04 0.30
CA ARG A 388 10.93 -1.87 1.18
C ARG A 388 10.11 -0.71 0.63
N ALA A 389 8.79 -0.84 0.71
CA ALA A 389 7.84 0.20 0.34
C ALA A 389 7.89 1.42 1.29
N GLY A 390 7.43 2.57 0.78
CA GLY A 390 7.13 3.76 1.59
C GLY A 390 7.54 5.07 0.92
N GLY A 391 6.71 6.11 1.05
CA GLY A 391 6.99 7.45 0.51
C GLY A 391 7.23 7.49 -1.00
N GLY A 392 6.36 6.88 -1.81
CA GLY A 392 6.53 6.87 -3.27
C GLY A 392 7.82 6.21 -3.76
N GLY A 393 8.30 5.20 -3.02
CA GLY A 393 9.57 4.49 -3.28
C GLY A 393 10.79 5.03 -2.55
N VAL A 394 10.73 6.23 -1.95
CA VAL A 394 11.86 6.88 -1.27
C VAL A 394 12.48 5.96 -0.21
N THR A 395 11.66 5.21 0.53
CA THR A 395 12.15 4.29 1.59
C THR A 395 13.03 3.16 1.04
N GLY A 396 12.69 2.63 -0.13
CA GLY A 396 13.47 1.59 -0.79
C GLY A 396 14.70 2.14 -1.48
N HIS A 397 14.57 3.26 -2.19
CA HIS A 397 15.69 3.93 -2.85
C HIS A 397 16.76 4.40 -1.83
N ASP A 398 16.36 4.97 -0.69
CA ASP A 398 17.28 5.37 0.39
C ASP A 398 18.00 4.14 0.99
N ALA A 399 17.27 3.04 1.18
CA ALA A 399 17.84 1.78 1.67
C ALA A 399 18.87 1.16 0.71
N ILE A 400 18.68 1.32 -0.62
CA ILE A 400 19.65 0.89 -1.63
C ILE A 400 20.86 1.82 -1.63
N ALA A 401 20.64 3.15 -1.66
CA ALA A 401 21.70 4.16 -1.72
C ALA A 401 22.64 4.12 -0.50
N ARG A 402 22.11 3.78 0.69
CA ARG A 402 22.87 3.69 1.95
C ARG A 402 23.46 2.30 2.24
N ALA A 403 23.29 1.33 1.35
CA ALA A 403 23.87 0.01 1.55
C ALA A 403 25.40 0.03 1.40
N GLN A 404 26.07 -1.03 1.87
CA GLN A 404 27.51 -1.17 1.63
C GLN A 404 27.77 -1.40 0.13
N PRO A 405 28.74 -0.72 -0.50
CA PRO A 405 29.09 -0.92 -1.89
C PRO A 405 29.94 -2.18 -2.09
N ASP A 406 29.43 -3.33 -1.64
CA ASP A 406 30.09 -4.64 -1.69
C ASP A 406 29.37 -5.64 -2.64
N GLY A 407 28.31 -5.19 -3.33
CA GLY A 407 27.52 -6.00 -4.26
C GLY A 407 26.47 -6.90 -3.63
N TYR A 408 26.47 -7.08 -2.31
CA TYR A 408 25.51 -7.98 -1.64
C TYR A 408 24.18 -7.30 -1.29
N THR A 409 24.06 -6.00 -1.50
CA THR A 409 22.77 -5.30 -1.52
C THR A 409 22.66 -4.45 -2.77
N ILE A 410 21.70 -4.80 -3.61
CA ILE A 410 21.31 -4.11 -4.82
C ILE A 410 19.79 -3.88 -4.77
N GLY A 411 19.21 -3.22 -5.76
CA GLY A 411 17.78 -2.99 -5.80
C GLY A 411 17.27 -2.55 -7.16
N MET A 412 15.95 -2.61 -7.29
CA MET A 412 15.25 -1.97 -8.40
C MET A 412 15.25 -0.46 -8.15
N ILE A 413 15.82 0.30 -9.09
CA ILE A 413 15.70 1.76 -9.14
C ILE A 413 14.76 2.15 -10.28
N THR A 414 13.97 3.20 -10.07
CA THR A 414 12.86 3.57 -10.95
C THR A 414 12.88 5.05 -11.31
N ASN A 415 12.06 5.42 -12.30
CA ASN A 415 11.92 6.79 -12.80
C ASN A 415 11.63 7.87 -11.73
N ASP A 416 11.16 7.46 -10.55
CA ASP A 416 10.79 8.35 -9.44
C ASP A 416 11.98 9.17 -8.90
N LEU A 417 13.20 8.64 -9.09
CA LEU A 417 14.47 9.35 -8.84
C LEU A 417 14.66 10.62 -9.71
N SER A 418 13.85 10.78 -10.77
CA SER A 418 13.83 11.97 -11.62
C SER A 418 12.85 13.05 -11.13
N PHE A 419 12.05 12.79 -10.08
CA PHE A 419 11.08 13.76 -9.52
C PHE A 419 11.41 14.18 -8.08
N TYR A 420 12.03 13.31 -7.27
CA TYR A 420 12.14 13.52 -5.82
C TYR A 420 12.70 14.87 -5.39
N THR A 421 13.76 15.35 -6.05
CA THR A 421 14.37 16.65 -5.76
C THR A 421 13.46 17.81 -6.18
N HIS A 422 12.82 17.70 -7.34
CA HIS A 422 11.93 18.75 -7.87
C HIS A 422 10.61 18.83 -7.11
N LEU A 423 10.19 17.78 -6.41
CA LEU A 423 8.97 17.74 -5.59
C LEU A 423 9.24 17.90 -4.08
N GLY A 424 10.49 18.11 -3.67
CA GLY A 424 10.89 18.21 -2.26
C GLY A 424 10.69 16.93 -1.44
N GLN A 425 10.54 15.76 -2.10
CA GLN A 425 10.25 14.47 -1.45
C GLN A 425 11.51 13.80 -0.89
N SER A 426 12.65 13.96 -1.57
CA SER A 426 13.96 13.48 -1.12
C SER A 426 15.07 14.23 -1.85
N LYS A 427 16.30 14.16 -1.31
CA LYS A 427 17.52 14.63 -2.00
C LYS A 427 18.11 13.62 -2.97
N LEU A 428 17.59 12.39 -2.97
CA LEU A 428 18.06 11.31 -3.84
C LEU A 428 17.74 11.58 -5.30
N THR A 429 18.72 11.28 -6.16
CA THR A 429 18.61 11.28 -7.62
C THR A 429 19.18 9.96 -8.15
N HIS A 430 19.15 9.75 -9.47
CA HIS A 430 19.87 8.61 -10.06
C HIS A 430 21.37 8.64 -9.72
N ARG A 431 22.00 9.81 -9.52
CA ARG A 431 23.44 9.99 -9.29
C ARG A 431 23.96 9.41 -7.96
N ASP A 432 23.06 8.94 -7.10
CA ASP A 432 23.34 8.28 -5.81
C ASP A 432 23.48 6.75 -5.93
N PHE A 433 23.44 6.22 -7.15
CA PHE A 433 23.47 4.77 -7.44
C PHE A 433 24.54 4.42 -8.47
N THR A 434 25.18 3.26 -8.34
CA THR A 434 25.88 2.59 -9.45
C THR A 434 24.87 1.75 -10.24
N LYS A 435 24.88 1.86 -11.58
CA LYS A 435 23.84 1.27 -12.45
C LYS A 435 24.30 -0.11 -12.91
N ILE A 436 23.39 -1.07 -12.90
CA ILE A 436 23.63 -2.45 -13.36
C ILE A 436 22.99 -2.65 -14.74
N GLY A 437 21.81 -2.07 -14.96
CA GLY A 437 21.18 -1.95 -16.27
C GLY A 437 19.67 -1.69 -16.19
N GLN A 438 19.11 -1.12 -17.26
CA GLN A 438 17.65 -1.04 -17.41
C GLN A 438 17.09 -2.44 -17.66
N THR A 439 15.90 -2.74 -17.14
CA THR A 439 15.22 -4.04 -17.31
C THR A 439 14.00 -3.95 -18.23
N ASN A 440 13.25 -2.86 -18.11
CA ASN A 440 12.01 -2.67 -18.83
C ASN A 440 11.63 -1.18 -18.90
N GLU A 441 10.61 -0.91 -19.70
CA GLU A 441 9.86 0.33 -19.63
C GLU A 441 8.37 0.10 -19.86
N ILE A 442 7.56 1.03 -19.38
CA ILE A 442 6.10 1.02 -19.53
C ILE A 442 5.71 2.32 -20.24
N LEU A 443 5.30 2.21 -21.50
CA LEU A 443 4.97 3.36 -22.34
C LEU A 443 3.70 4.06 -21.84
N GLY A 444 3.75 5.39 -21.75
CA GLY A 444 2.55 6.21 -21.58
C GLY A 444 1.66 6.13 -22.83
N SER A 445 0.36 6.37 -22.66
CA SER A 445 -0.59 6.33 -23.78
C SER A 445 -1.72 7.32 -23.57
N VAL A 446 -2.25 7.90 -24.64
CA VAL A 446 -3.41 8.81 -24.56
C VAL A 446 -4.68 7.98 -24.74
N THR A 447 -5.51 7.90 -23.71
CA THR A 447 -6.69 7.03 -23.66
C THR A 447 -7.94 7.83 -23.33
N VAL A 448 -9.01 7.64 -24.11
CA VAL A 448 -10.33 8.28 -23.95
C VAL A 448 -11.42 7.24 -23.70
N LYS A 449 -12.61 7.66 -23.30
CA LYS A 449 -13.78 6.78 -23.15
C LYS A 449 -14.20 6.18 -24.50
N GLU A 450 -14.61 4.91 -24.52
CA GLU A 450 -15.16 4.32 -25.75
C GLU A 450 -16.46 5.03 -26.15
N GLY A 451 -16.62 5.32 -27.44
CA GLY A 451 -17.69 6.19 -27.95
C GLY A 451 -17.45 7.70 -27.82
N SER A 452 -16.28 8.13 -27.32
CA SER A 452 -15.86 9.54 -27.35
C SER A 452 -15.89 10.13 -28.78
N PRO A 453 -16.21 11.43 -28.95
CA PRO A 453 -16.10 12.11 -30.25
C PRO A 453 -14.66 12.13 -30.80
N TRP A 454 -13.64 11.98 -29.95
CA TRP A 454 -12.24 11.96 -30.36
C TRP A 454 -11.83 10.54 -30.80
N LYS A 455 -11.53 10.39 -32.09
CA LYS A 455 -11.08 9.13 -32.72
C LYS A 455 -9.56 9.10 -32.90
N THR A 456 -8.93 10.26 -32.99
CA THR A 456 -7.49 10.46 -33.07
C THR A 456 -7.01 11.38 -31.94
N VAL A 457 -5.71 11.33 -31.62
CA VAL A 457 -5.12 12.30 -30.68
C VAL A 457 -5.19 13.73 -31.23
N GLY A 458 -5.18 13.91 -32.56
CA GLY A 458 -5.40 15.20 -33.20
C GLY A 458 -6.76 15.82 -32.87
N ASP A 459 -7.82 15.00 -32.84
CA ASP A 459 -9.17 15.46 -32.48
C ASP A 459 -9.22 15.97 -31.02
N LEU A 460 -8.55 15.26 -30.11
CA LEU A 460 -8.45 15.64 -28.70
C LEU A 460 -7.63 16.93 -28.53
N LEU A 461 -6.48 17.06 -29.20
CA LEU A 461 -5.64 18.25 -29.17
C LEU A 461 -6.38 19.48 -29.74
N ALA A 462 -7.15 19.30 -30.81
CA ALA A 462 -8.02 20.33 -31.35
C ALA A 462 -9.10 20.76 -30.34
N ALA A 463 -9.70 19.82 -29.61
CA ALA A 463 -10.69 20.12 -28.56
C ALA A 463 -10.06 20.84 -27.35
N ILE A 464 -8.87 20.43 -26.89
CA ILE A 464 -8.12 21.13 -25.83
C ILE A 464 -7.82 22.58 -26.26
N LYS A 465 -7.40 22.79 -27.51
CA LYS A 465 -7.12 24.13 -28.06
C LYS A 465 -8.38 24.99 -28.18
N ALA A 466 -9.51 24.40 -28.54
CA ALA A 466 -10.78 25.11 -28.68
C ALA A 466 -11.46 25.43 -27.34
N GLN A 467 -11.16 24.67 -26.28
CA GLN A 467 -11.86 24.76 -24.98
C GLN A 467 -10.87 24.73 -23.79
N PRO A 468 -9.95 25.71 -23.70
CA PRO A 468 -8.97 25.76 -22.62
C PRO A 468 -9.65 25.84 -21.24
N GLY A 469 -9.19 25.01 -20.31
CA GLY A 469 -9.70 24.91 -18.94
C GLY A 469 -11.04 24.16 -18.80
N LYS A 470 -11.58 23.58 -19.88
CA LYS A 470 -12.84 22.81 -19.83
C LYS A 470 -12.61 21.30 -19.75
N LEU A 471 -11.65 20.78 -20.50
CA LEU A 471 -11.34 19.35 -20.52
C LEU A 471 -10.51 18.95 -19.29
N ARG A 472 -10.77 17.74 -18.79
CA ARG A 472 -10.11 17.10 -17.66
C ARG A 472 -9.19 15.98 -18.14
N GLY A 473 -7.96 15.98 -17.67
CA GLY A 473 -6.96 14.94 -17.90
C GLY A 473 -6.63 14.21 -16.60
N THR A 474 -6.37 12.91 -16.65
CA THR A 474 -6.08 12.09 -15.45
C THR A 474 -4.92 11.10 -15.65
N GLY A 475 -4.49 10.51 -14.54
CA GLY A 475 -3.59 9.34 -14.55
C GLY A 475 -2.79 9.14 -13.28
N ALA A 476 -2.33 10.22 -12.65
CA ALA A 476 -1.57 10.17 -11.40
C ALA A 476 -1.70 11.48 -10.61
N ALA A 477 -1.07 11.54 -9.43
CA ALA A 477 -0.88 12.78 -8.69
C ALA A 477 -0.11 13.84 -9.53
N PRO A 478 -0.27 15.14 -9.24
CA PRO A 478 0.38 16.19 -10.02
C PRO A 478 1.91 16.14 -9.86
N GLY A 479 2.62 16.01 -10.98
CA GLY A 479 4.07 16.20 -11.05
C GLY A 479 4.90 14.92 -10.97
N VAL A 480 4.26 13.76 -10.89
CA VAL A 480 4.91 12.44 -11.03
C VAL A 480 4.62 11.83 -12.42
N ASN A 481 4.90 10.53 -12.58
CA ASN A 481 4.59 9.75 -13.79
C ASN A 481 3.17 10.00 -14.33
N TRP A 482 2.96 9.81 -15.63
CA TRP A 482 1.72 10.12 -16.37
C TRP A 482 1.42 11.63 -16.46
N HIS A 483 1.41 12.39 -15.36
CA HIS A 483 1.28 13.86 -15.44
C HIS A 483 2.48 14.48 -16.16
N VAL A 484 3.71 14.08 -15.82
CA VAL A 484 4.91 14.56 -16.56
C VAL A 484 4.90 14.11 -18.04
N GLY A 485 4.32 12.94 -18.33
CA GLY A 485 4.08 12.50 -19.71
C GLY A 485 3.11 13.40 -20.48
N PHE A 486 2.06 13.86 -19.81
CA PHE A 486 1.14 14.89 -20.33
C PHE A 486 1.84 16.25 -20.51
N LEU A 487 2.56 16.74 -19.50
CA LEU A 487 3.25 18.03 -19.56
C LEU A 487 4.23 18.10 -20.74
N GLY A 488 5.05 17.06 -20.94
CA GLY A 488 6.01 17.03 -22.06
C GLY A 488 5.35 16.84 -23.43
N MET A 489 4.20 16.16 -23.51
CA MET A 489 3.39 16.11 -24.74
C MET A 489 2.85 17.50 -25.11
N MET A 490 2.35 18.25 -24.12
CA MET A 490 1.85 19.60 -24.35
C MET A 490 2.97 20.57 -24.75
N ASP A 491 4.10 20.53 -24.04
CA ASP A 491 5.32 21.30 -24.33
C ASP A 491 5.85 21.02 -25.75
N SER A 492 6.00 19.75 -26.14
CA SER A 492 6.50 19.39 -27.48
C SER A 492 5.58 19.84 -28.62
N LEU A 493 4.27 19.91 -28.35
CA LEU A 493 3.25 20.40 -29.27
C LEU A 493 3.01 21.92 -29.17
N LYS A 494 3.79 22.64 -28.33
CA LYS A 494 3.69 24.08 -28.08
C LYS A 494 2.30 24.51 -27.59
N MET A 495 1.68 23.68 -26.76
CA MET A 495 0.40 23.91 -26.11
C MET A 495 0.58 24.17 -24.61
N ASP A 496 -0.18 25.09 -24.05
CA ASP A 496 -0.13 25.36 -22.61
C ASP A 496 -0.79 24.19 -21.85
N PRO A 497 -0.07 23.42 -21.00
CA PRO A 497 -0.65 22.31 -20.24
C PRO A 497 -1.76 22.75 -19.28
N ARG A 498 -1.80 24.03 -18.86
CA ARG A 498 -2.87 24.60 -18.02
C ARG A 498 -4.21 24.74 -18.77
N SER A 499 -4.23 24.47 -20.08
CA SER A 499 -5.46 24.34 -20.88
C SER A 499 -6.29 23.10 -20.51
N VAL A 500 -5.78 22.22 -19.65
CA VAL A 500 -6.46 21.02 -19.14
C VAL A 500 -6.49 21.07 -17.62
N VAL A 501 -7.64 20.73 -17.03
CA VAL A 501 -7.76 20.54 -15.58
C VAL A 501 -7.23 19.15 -15.23
N TRP A 502 -6.11 19.07 -14.51
CA TRP A 502 -5.56 17.78 -14.11
C TRP A 502 -6.30 17.19 -12.89
N VAL A 503 -7.02 16.10 -13.09
CA VAL A 503 -7.73 15.34 -12.05
C VAL A 503 -6.81 14.24 -11.54
N PRO A 504 -6.35 14.29 -10.28
CA PRO A 504 -5.35 13.35 -9.79
C PRO A 504 -5.95 11.98 -9.43
N ALA A 505 -5.46 10.92 -10.10
CA ALA A 505 -5.78 9.54 -9.74
C ALA A 505 -4.66 8.91 -8.88
N GLN A 506 -5.02 7.90 -8.07
CA GLN A 506 -4.06 7.09 -7.31
C GLN A 506 -3.44 5.97 -8.19
N GLY A 507 -2.81 6.37 -9.30
CA GLY A 507 -2.19 5.47 -10.28
C GLY A 507 -3.05 5.24 -11.53
N GLY A 508 -2.40 4.72 -12.58
CA GLY A 508 -2.93 4.79 -13.94
C GLY A 508 -4.15 3.92 -14.20
N THR A 509 -4.28 2.77 -13.53
CA THR A 509 -5.50 1.95 -13.58
C THR A 509 -6.73 2.71 -13.09
N LEU A 510 -6.61 3.51 -12.03
CA LEU A 510 -7.73 4.32 -11.52
C LEU A 510 -8.02 5.52 -12.43
N GLY A 511 -6.99 6.12 -13.05
CA GLY A 511 -7.19 7.14 -14.08
C GLY A 511 -7.96 6.62 -15.30
N HIS A 512 -7.65 5.41 -15.78
CA HIS A 512 -8.41 4.79 -16.87
C HIS A 512 -9.84 4.39 -16.45
N GLN A 513 -10.08 4.04 -15.19
CA GLN A 513 -11.44 3.81 -14.67
C GLN A 513 -12.26 5.10 -14.61
N ASP A 514 -11.64 6.22 -14.21
CA ASP A 514 -12.29 7.54 -14.21
C ASP A 514 -12.69 7.99 -15.62
N VAL A 515 -11.82 7.76 -16.62
CA VAL A 515 -12.14 7.96 -18.05
C VAL A 515 -13.27 7.04 -18.52
N ALA A 516 -13.24 5.75 -18.15
CA ALA A 516 -14.30 4.80 -18.48
C ALA A 516 -15.67 5.20 -17.87
N ALA A 517 -15.67 5.75 -16.65
CA ALA A 517 -16.86 6.33 -16.03
C ALA A 517 -17.29 7.62 -16.74
N GLY A 518 -16.34 8.46 -17.14
CA GLY A 518 -16.54 9.79 -17.73
C GLY A 518 -16.36 10.93 -16.72
N GLY A 519 -15.58 10.73 -15.66
CA GLY A 519 -15.18 11.82 -14.75
C GLY A 519 -14.09 12.73 -15.32
N SER A 520 -13.24 12.17 -16.19
CA SER A 520 -12.27 12.87 -17.04
C SER A 520 -12.40 12.49 -18.51
N GLU A 521 -12.08 13.41 -19.40
CA GLU A 521 -12.12 13.21 -20.86
C GLU A 521 -11.04 12.27 -21.38
N PHE A 522 -9.84 12.30 -20.79
CA PHE A 522 -8.71 11.47 -21.19
C PHE A 522 -7.72 11.15 -20.06
N SER A 523 -6.94 10.10 -20.25
CA SER A 523 -5.85 9.63 -19.38
C SER A 523 -4.55 9.59 -20.18
N THR A 524 -3.41 9.93 -19.57
CA THR A 524 -2.06 9.72 -20.17
C THR A 524 -1.31 8.52 -19.59
N SER A 525 -2.03 7.65 -18.87
CA SER A 525 -1.47 6.47 -18.21
C SER A 525 -1.14 5.35 -19.20
N SER A 526 -0.50 4.27 -18.75
CA SER A 526 0.02 3.27 -19.69
C SER A 526 -1.05 2.41 -20.37
N LEU A 527 -0.71 1.90 -21.56
CA LEU A 527 -1.53 0.91 -22.28
C LEU A 527 -1.67 -0.40 -21.48
N ALA A 528 -0.63 -0.79 -20.75
CA ALA A 528 -0.65 -1.95 -19.87
C ALA A 528 -1.71 -1.82 -18.76
N GLU A 529 -1.84 -0.63 -18.16
CA GLU A 529 -2.88 -0.34 -17.17
C GLU A 529 -4.29 -0.18 -17.79
N ALA A 530 -4.38 0.22 -19.07
CA ALA A 530 -5.66 0.34 -19.80
C ALA A 530 -6.24 -1.01 -20.23
N ARG A 531 -5.39 -2.04 -20.37
CA ARG A 531 -5.67 -3.25 -21.16
C ARG A 531 -7.03 -3.90 -20.88
N ALA A 532 -7.39 -4.14 -19.63
CA ALA A 532 -8.66 -4.79 -19.28
C ALA A 532 -9.89 -3.94 -19.70
N LEU A 533 -9.79 -2.61 -19.65
CA LEU A 533 -10.84 -1.69 -20.09
C LEU A 533 -10.88 -1.55 -21.62
N LEU A 534 -9.72 -1.67 -22.28
CA LEU A 534 -9.60 -1.68 -23.74
C LEU A 534 -10.23 -2.97 -24.32
N GLU A 535 -9.87 -4.13 -23.78
CA GLU A 535 -10.45 -5.45 -24.12
C GLU A 535 -11.96 -5.48 -23.85
N ALA A 536 -12.42 -4.87 -22.74
CA ALA A 536 -13.84 -4.72 -22.41
C ALA A 536 -14.58 -3.61 -23.19
N LYS A 537 -13.92 -2.95 -24.16
CA LYS A 537 -14.47 -1.83 -24.97
C LYS A 537 -15.12 -0.73 -24.12
N LYS A 538 -14.43 -0.34 -23.04
CA LYS A 538 -14.81 0.78 -22.15
C LYS A 538 -13.97 2.04 -22.40
N VAL A 539 -12.76 1.86 -22.92
CA VAL A 539 -11.85 2.94 -23.31
C VAL A 539 -11.23 2.64 -24.68
N ARG A 540 -10.70 3.69 -25.31
CA ARG A 540 -9.94 3.64 -26.56
C ARG A 540 -8.62 4.37 -26.37
N THR A 541 -7.52 3.73 -26.76
CA THR A 541 -6.21 4.39 -26.79
C THR A 541 -5.97 5.00 -28.17
N LEU A 542 -5.69 6.31 -28.19
CA LEU A 542 -5.52 7.14 -29.38
C LEU A 542 -4.08 7.13 -29.92
N CYS A 543 -3.08 7.08 -29.03
CA CYS A 543 -1.67 6.94 -29.40
C CYS A 543 -0.80 6.46 -28.22
N LEU A 544 0.40 5.95 -28.53
CA LEU A 544 1.44 5.59 -27.56
C LEU A 544 2.58 6.61 -27.53
N MET A 545 3.10 6.96 -26.36
CA MET A 545 4.26 7.85 -26.18
C MET A 545 5.60 7.08 -26.33
N GLY A 546 5.70 6.21 -27.33
CA GLY A 546 6.87 5.39 -27.63
C GLY A 546 7.52 5.74 -28.98
N ASP A 547 8.73 5.22 -29.17
CA ASP A 547 9.50 5.23 -30.43
C ASP A 547 8.88 4.33 -31.51
N ALA A 548 8.19 3.25 -31.11
CA ALA A 548 7.51 2.31 -31.97
C ALA A 548 6.12 1.91 -31.42
N ARG A 549 5.27 1.36 -32.29
CA ARG A 549 3.97 0.78 -31.90
C ARG A 549 4.16 -0.46 -31.02
N ALA A 550 3.16 -0.77 -30.19
CA ALA A 550 3.16 -2.01 -29.42
C ALA A 550 2.80 -3.20 -30.31
N GLU A 551 3.59 -4.28 -30.29
CA GLU A 551 3.34 -5.49 -31.10
C GLU A 551 1.94 -6.10 -30.89
N GLN A 552 1.39 -6.03 -29.67
CA GLN A 552 0.06 -6.55 -29.37
C GLN A 552 -1.08 -5.65 -29.88
N PHE A 553 -0.77 -4.42 -30.28
CA PHE A 553 -1.73 -3.39 -30.69
C PHE A 553 -1.19 -2.58 -31.88
N PRO A 554 -0.94 -3.21 -33.04
CA PRO A 554 -0.29 -2.58 -34.19
C PRO A 554 -1.10 -1.45 -34.83
N ASP A 555 -2.41 -1.39 -34.56
CA ASP A 555 -3.30 -0.34 -35.07
C ASP A 555 -3.19 0.97 -34.29
N ILE A 556 -2.63 0.96 -33.08
CA ILE A 556 -2.47 2.17 -32.25
C ILE A 556 -1.18 2.89 -32.69
N PRO A 557 -1.27 4.12 -33.23
CA PRO A 557 -0.10 4.85 -33.70
C PRO A 557 0.77 5.34 -32.54
N THR A 558 2.01 5.70 -32.83
CA THR A 558 2.82 6.50 -31.89
C THR A 558 2.36 7.96 -31.89
N LEU A 559 2.70 8.71 -30.83
CA LEU A 559 2.48 10.15 -30.79
C LEU A 559 3.18 10.85 -31.98
N LYS A 560 4.38 10.38 -32.36
CA LYS A 560 5.14 10.88 -33.50
C LYS A 560 4.43 10.65 -34.82
N GLU A 561 3.94 9.45 -35.07
CA GLU A 561 3.15 9.14 -36.29
C GLU A 561 1.87 9.96 -36.37
N ALA A 562 1.21 10.24 -35.24
CA ALA A 562 -0.08 10.91 -35.20
C ALA A 562 0.00 12.44 -35.15
N THR A 563 1.15 13.03 -34.79
CA THR A 563 1.27 14.49 -34.56
C THR A 563 2.58 15.12 -35.05
N GLY A 564 3.58 14.32 -35.42
CA GLY A 564 4.95 14.80 -35.71
C GLY A 564 5.81 15.10 -34.47
N SER A 565 5.27 15.01 -33.24
CA SER A 565 6.04 15.25 -32.02
C SER A 565 7.05 14.13 -31.71
N ASP A 566 8.31 14.50 -31.48
CA ASP A 566 9.37 13.60 -31.00
C ASP A 566 9.29 13.25 -29.50
N TRP A 567 8.29 13.77 -28.76
CA TRP A 567 8.09 13.42 -27.35
C TRP A 567 7.82 11.93 -27.14
N THR A 568 8.59 11.32 -26.26
CA THR A 568 8.38 9.96 -25.76
C THR A 568 8.36 9.99 -24.24
N PHE A 569 7.52 9.15 -23.64
CA PHE A 569 7.42 9.02 -22.19
C PHE A 569 7.18 7.56 -21.81
N SER A 570 8.11 7.02 -21.02
CA SER A 570 8.00 5.69 -20.44
C SER A 570 8.41 5.72 -18.98
N VAL A 571 7.71 4.92 -18.15
CA VAL A 571 8.16 4.63 -16.79
C VAL A 571 9.23 3.56 -16.88
N VAL A 572 10.48 3.97 -16.66
CA VAL A 572 11.65 3.09 -16.70
C VAL A 572 11.87 2.41 -15.35
N HIS A 573 12.22 1.12 -15.40
CA HIS A 573 12.78 0.40 -14.26
C HIS A 573 14.12 -0.23 -14.66
N GLY A 574 15.02 -0.35 -13.70
CA GLY A 574 16.20 -1.18 -13.84
C GLY A 574 16.82 -1.53 -12.50
N MET A 575 17.99 -2.13 -12.54
CA MET A 575 18.70 -2.57 -11.35
C MET A 575 19.91 -1.65 -11.08
N GLY A 576 20.10 -1.28 -9.82
CA GLY A 576 21.24 -0.50 -9.35
C GLY A 576 21.66 -0.91 -7.95
N GLY A 577 22.79 -0.38 -7.49
CA GLY A 577 23.26 -0.53 -6.11
C GLY A 577 23.74 0.80 -5.54
N PRO A 578 24.21 0.82 -4.28
CA PRO A 578 24.81 2.01 -3.68
C PRO A 578 25.96 2.55 -4.54
N LYS A 579 26.14 3.87 -4.51
CA LYS A 579 27.22 4.55 -5.24
C LYS A 579 28.59 3.97 -4.87
N GLY A 580 29.38 3.65 -5.89
CA GLY A 580 30.76 3.18 -5.72
C GLY A 580 30.92 1.66 -5.64
N LEU A 581 29.93 0.87 -6.10
CA LEU A 581 30.13 -0.57 -6.34
C LEU A 581 31.43 -0.81 -7.17
N PRO A 582 32.24 -1.83 -6.85
CA PRO A 582 33.41 -2.21 -7.64
C PRO A 582 33.05 -2.48 -9.10
N ALA A 583 33.97 -2.15 -10.01
CA ALA A 583 33.76 -2.32 -11.46
C ALA A 583 33.51 -3.79 -11.84
N GLU A 584 34.30 -4.73 -11.29
CA GLU A 584 34.15 -6.17 -11.52
C GLU A 584 32.78 -6.71 -11.06
N VAL A 585 32.36 -6.31 -9.85
CA VAL A 585 31.04 -6.63 -9.29
C VAL A 585 29.92 -6.09 -10.18
N THR A 586 30.04 -4.84 -10.61
CA THR A 586 29.05 -4.17 -11.47
C THR A 586 28.96 -4.84 -12.85
N ALA A 587 30.10 -5.19 -13.46
CA ALA A 587 30.15 -5.90 -14.73
C ALA A 587 29.47 -7.28 -14.62
N ARG A 588 29.84 -8.08 -13.61
CA ARG A 588 29.27 -9.43 -13.40
C ARG A 588 27.77 -9.38 -13.10
N LEU A 589 27.29 -8.37 -12.36
CA LEU A 589 25.85 -8.12 -12.19
C LEU A 589 25.17 -7.74 -13.51
N SER A 590 25.79 -6.87 -14.31
CA SER A 590 25.24 -6.41 -15.60
C SER A 590 25.17 -7.53 -16.64
N ASP A 591 26.13 -8.45 -16.63
CA ASP A 591 26.12 -9.61 -17.54
C ASP A 591 25.15 -10.69 -17.09
N ALA A 592 25.03 -10.97 -15.79
CA ALA A 592 23.96 -11.81 -15.27
C ALA A 592 22.57 -11.24 -15.59
N LEU A 593 22.40 -9.92 -15.47
CA LEU A 593 21.16 -9.24 -15.83
C LEU A 593 20.88 -9.30 -17.34
N ALA A 594 21.89 -9.11 -18.19
CA ALA A 594 21.73 -9.19 -19.64
C ALA A 594 21.33 -10.60 -20.11
N LYS A 595 21.88 -11.66 -19.50
CA LYS A 595 21.46 -13.04 -19.75
C LYS A 595 20.05 -13.33 -19.22
N ALA A 596 19.72 -12.82 -18.03
CA ALA A 596 18.37 -12.94 -17.47
C ALA A 596 17.31 -12.20 -18.32
N HIS A 597 17.69 -11.08 -18.95
CA HIS A 597 16.84 -10.37 -19.90
C HIS A 597 16.65 -11.16 -21.21
N ALA A 598 17.70 -11.78 -21.74
CA ALA A 598 17.63 -12.60 -22.95
C ALA A 598 16.84 -13.92 -22.78
N ASN A 599 16.43 -14.28 -21.56
CA ASN A 599 15.66 -15.49 -21.28
C ASN A 599 14.22 -15.39 -21.81
N ALA A 600 13.76 -16.46 -22.48
CA ALA A 600 12.44 -16.51 -23.11
C ALA A 600 11.28 -16.39 -22.12
N ASP A 601 11.38 -16.92 -20.90
CA ASP A 601 10.32 -16.84 -19.89
C ASP A 601 10.17 -15.41 -19.36
N PHE A 602 11.29 -14.70 -19.18
CA PHE A 602 11.29 -13.27 -18.83
C PHE A 602 10.63 -12.43 -19.94
N GLN A 603 11.04 -12.62 -21.20
CA GLN A 603 10.45 -11.95 -22.35
C GLN A 603 8.93 -12.23 -22.46
N ALA A 604 8.51 -13.49 -22.31
CA ALA A 604 7.12 -13.89 -22.32
C ALA A 604 6.31 -13.26 -21.18
N ALA A 605 6.83 -13.25 -19.94
CA ALA A 605 6.16 -12.68 -18.77
C ALA A 605 5.90 -11.17 -18.92
N LEU A 606 6.85 -10.42 -19.51
CA LEU A 606 6.69 -8.99 -19.79
C LEU A 606 5.73 -8.76 -20.98
N LYS A 607 5.89 -9.53 -22.07
CA LYS A 607 5.01 -9.45 -23.26
C LYS A 607 3.56 -9.78 -22.93
N GLN A 608 3.29 -10.74 -22.04
CA GLN A 608 1.95 -11.05 -21.54
C GLN A 608 1.27 -9.88 -20.82
N ARG A 609 2.03 -8.90 -20.32
CA ARG A 609 1.53 -7.73 -19.58
C ARG A 609 1.67 -6.41 -20.34
N THR A 610 2.02 -6.45 -21.63
CA THR A 610 2.23 -5.25 -22.45
C THR A 610 3.33 -4.33 -21.88
N ILE A 611 4.30 -4.92 -21.17
CA ILE A 611 5.51 -4.25 -20.68
C ILE A 611 6.62 -4.48 -21.72
N ARG A 612 7.32 -3.42 -22.14
CA ARG A 612 8.44 -3.56 -23.08
C ARG A 612 9.70 -3.94 -22.29
N ALA A 613 10.24 -5.12 -22.57
CA ALA A 613 11.53 -5.52 -22.05
C ALA A 613 12.62 -4.69 -22.74
N VAL A 614 13.49 -4.03 -21.95
CA VAL A 614 14.53 -3.13 -22.47
C VAL A 614 15.82 -3.40 -21.71
N ASN A 615 16.90 -3.78 -22.41
CA ASN A 615 18.23 -4.01 -21.84
C ASN A 615 19.17 -2.88 -22.24
N ARG A 616 19.19 -1.78 -21.47
CA ARG A 616 20.21 -0.73 -21.62
C ARG A 616 21.34 -1.00 -20.64
N LYS A 617 22.57 -1.13 -21.16
CA LYS A 617 23.81 -1.20 -20.37
C LYS A 617 23.99 0.08 -19.52
N PRO A 618 24.78 0.01 -18.41
CA PRO A 618 24.87 1.07 -17.42
C PRO A 618 25.03 2.50 -17.97
N ASP A 619 26.02 2.73 -18.84
CA ASP A 619 26.37 4.08 -19.31
C ASP A 619 25.27 4.72 -20.18
N ALA A 620 24.65 3.93 -21.06
CA ALA A 620 23.53 4.39 -21.89
C ALA A 620 22.28 4.69 -21.06
N TRP A 621 22.10 3.96 -19.95
CA TRP A 621 21.01 4.22 -19.02
C TRP A 621 21.30 5.42 -18.11
N GLU A 622 22.57 5.67 -17.75
CA GLU A 622 22.96 6.89 -17.01
C GLU A 622 22.60 8.15 -17.81
N ALA A 623 22.98 8.19 -19.08
CA ALA A 623 22.62 9.28 -19.99
C ALA A 623 21.10 9.47 -20.09
N THR A 624 20.33 8.37 -20.10
CA THR A 624 18.86 8.40 -20.09
C THR A 624 18.32 9.07 -18.81
N LEU A 625 18.78 8.63 -17.63
CA LEU A 625 18.31 9.12 -16.34
C LEU A 625 18.71 10.59 -16.09
N GLU A 626 19.89 10.99 -16.56
CA GLU A 626 20.35 12.39 -16.53
C GLU A 626 19.51 13.29 -17.44
N GLN A 627 19.21 12.84 -18.68
CA GLN A 627 18.29 13.55 -19.57
C GLN A 627 16.88 13.68 -18.96
N GLN A 628 16.36 12.61 -18.35
CA GLN A 628 15.06 12.61 -17.67
C GLN A 628 15.02 13.58 -16.49
N LEU A 629 16.00 13.54 -15.58
CA LEU A 629 16.08 14.42 -14.42
C LEU A 629 16.06 15.92 -14.82
N ASN A 630 16.78 16.28 -15.89
CA ASN A 630 16.84 17.66 -16.37
C ASN A 630 15.54 18.06 -17.10
N THR A 631 15.04 17.20 -18.00
CA THR A 631 13.83 17.45 -18.79
C THR A 631 12.60 17.56 -17.90
N TYR A 632 12.38 16.61 -17.01
CA TYR A 632 11.24 16.62 -16.09
C TYR A 632 11.36 17.77 -15.10
N GLY A 633 12.57 18.10 -14.62
CA GLY A 633 12.80 19.29 -13.81
C GLY A 633 12.39 20.60 -14.50
N ARG A 634 12.66 20.74 -15.80
CA ARG A 634 12.20 21.89 -16.59
C ARG A 634 10.67 21.94 -16.64
N LEU A 635 10.03 20.86 -17.10
CA LEU A 635 8.57 20.76 -17.23
C LEU A 635 7.84 21.04 -15.91
N LEU A 636 8.37 20.54 -14.78
CA LEU A 636 7.79 20.78 -13.46
C LEU A 636 7.91 22.24 -12.99
N ARG A 637 9.00 22.94 -13.33
CA ARG A 637 9.15 24.37 -13.04
C ARG A 637 8.21 25.21 -13.89
N GLU A 638 8.16 24.95 -15.19
CA GLU A 638 7.29 25.67 -16.13
C GLU A 638 5.79 25.47 -15.82
N ALA A 639 5.42 24.27 -15.35
CA ALA A 639 4.06 23.98 -14.87
C ALA A 639 3.75 24.53 -13.46
N GLY A 640 4.71 25.14 -12.76
CA GLY A 640 4.53 25.66 -11.39
C GLY A 640 4.38 24.58 -10.30
N LEU A 641 4.85 23.36 -10.57
CA LEU A 641 4.73 22.19 -9.68
C LEU A 641 5.99 21.91 -8.87
N ALA A 642 7.13 22.47 -9.29
CA ALA A 642 8.39 22.30 -8.60
C ALA A 642 8.38 22.96 -7.21
N ARG A 643 8.98 22.27 -6.23
CA ARG A 643 9.19 22.72 -4.85
C ARG A 643 10.68 22.79 -4.58
N GLY A 644 11.30 23.93 -4.92
CA GLY A 644 12.72 24.22 -4.75
C GLY A 644 12.97 25.71 -4.74
#